data_AF-F1A301-F1
#
_entry.id   AF-F1A301-F1
#
_cell.length_a   1.000
_cell.length_b   1.000
_cell.length_c   1.000
_cell.angle_alpha   90.00
_cell.angle_beta   90.00
_cell.angle_gamma   90.00
#
_symmetry.space_group_name_H-M   'P 1'
#
loop_
_entity.id
_entity.type
_entity.pdbx_description
1 polymer ?
#
loop_
_entity_poly.entity_id
_entity_poly.type
_entity_poly.pdbx_seq_one_letter_code
_entity_poly.pdbx_strand_id
1 'polypeptide(L)'
;MNKKKTRKEFEDEIDMEDEIDMEDEIDIEEEIKSLKKKLVQFKKIKFEEWTVVELKRYARNIGVPTNGNKLEIKNRIEEFLENEIKLLNQEKEKQEVNPFNNYRPELMIKENLHPVEPLFWEVFRNKPLFRTVFSNFQQKRRSDYECLFSISEILNRFTNGIEIIRDKIKAGRYLNFNDRDDVIKLLNCTYQDNEDNRTMYMQIFDKYSNKSVHSLNLLKFIINSSNLLAYKIFNPTKHQIEQIINDNNTLQCFEISNYFQFKLLKYVINNNNLQSISFKINLNQFKIFKDLKLKQLLKMLTFILEPNSSLIVESSPGPKSLEEIKQMFQIDKIEFQTFNENHLNLKLKKLLKILSTSESTSLDTTNKKVKKQLLKLIDYFYFLSINENKKYIYYLFLHDEDQFSKQLSSNSEKWLSRMNSSKNIRKICKYIERYKPSIYVYLSKTFPDLIWSIIIIIRVADLKTVKGLIDLILKDKNPNLNMRGHILASIESTEILDYLFEAYQDEFFVQNNNNWQYISNLQVIEHYEKLMTSLQRTFGFLKIRSQTRLAKHSNDSFRLVLLGRALSNPSLYFRANGLCHYHLHFRHTKRLIGDKVYNQLDAIISLFETGKLDIVDGEFILGKDTNNTLMTQSFLKWAMKHSKTIKFPNQIQKNGLYTKIDLKFLINGKIRVVQFAPIDYFIALYKCNLYEEIARAKEWNVFLLLVPIQQTFCPHVSTEFMSWFINKFFVKNQNFPLKMGFIRFFVSTGNINVIRLIHLKFNVLFSRSYELDENSYLELKALKELVFLALKKDNFEIFQILVQYANITKLECEKELKKTKFSIIKEILSKTD
;
A
#
# COMPACT_ATOMS: atom_id res chain seq x y z
N MET A 1 -52.44 -63.26 -12.22
CA MET A 1 -52.22 -62.65 -10.89
C MET A 1 -50.88 -61.92 -10.95
N ASN A 2 -50.87 -60.66 -11.38
CA ASN A 2 -50.95 -59.41 -10.60
C ASN A 2 -49.64 -59.09 -9.85
N LYS A 3 -48.98 -57.95 -10.00
CA LYS A 3 -49.25 -56.72 -10.79
C LYS A 3 -47.96 -55.88 -10.88
N LYS A 4 -47.68 -55.35 -12.08
CA LYS A 4 -46.83 -54.17 -12.36
C LYS A 4 -47.51 -52.89 -11.84
N LYS A 5 -46.72 -51.87 -11.47
CA LYS A 5 -47.07 -50.44 -11.53
C LYS A 5 -45.76 -49.64 -11.69
N THR A 6 -45.32 -49.29 -12.91
CA THR A 6 -45.61 -48.10 -13.75
C THR A 6 -45.16 -46.75 -13.20
N ARG A 7 -44.47 -46.05 -14.11
CA ARG A 7 -43.88 -44.70 -14.08
C ARG A 7 -44.83 -43.75 -14.82
N LYS A 8 -44.78 -42.46 -14.47
CA LYS A 8 -45.44 -41.26 -15.06
C LYS A 8 -46.88 -40.96 -14.61
N GLU A 9 -47.00 -39.85 -13.89
CA GLU A 9 -47.85 -38.70 -14.24
C GLU A 9 -47.02 -37.43 -13.91
N PHE A 10 -47.02 -36.50 -14.85
CA PHE A 10 -46.41 -35.15 -14.83
C PHE A 10 -47.60 -34.19 -15.05
N GLU A 11 -47.53 -33.01 -14.45
CA GLU A 11 -48.26 -31.77 -14.78
C GLU A 11 -49.68 -31.62 -14.20
N ASP A 12 -49.79 -30.76 -13.18
CA ASP A 12 -50.63 -29.56 -13.27
C ASP A 12 -49.96 -28.42 -12.48
N GLU A 13 -49.95 -27.25 -13.11
CA GLU A 13 -49.38 -25.96 -12.69
C GLU A 13 -50.14 -25.33 -11.51
N ILE A 14 -49.41 -24.69 -10.58
CA ILE A 14 -49.89 -23.49 -9.89
C ILE A 14 -48.73 -22.49 -9.80
N ASP A 15 -48.96 -21.32 -10.39
CA ASP A 15 -48.19 -20.09 -10.29
C ASP A 15 -47.91 -19.66 -8.84
N MET A 16 -46.66 -19.33 -8.53
CA MET A 16 -46.34 -18.32 -7.51
C MET A 16 -45.15 -17.47 -7.94
N GLU A 17 -45.42 -16.18 -8.13
CA GLU A 17 -44.46 -15.11 -8.35
C GLU A 17 -43.63 -14.85 -7.08
N ASP A 18 -42.33 -14.60 -7.30
CA ASP A 18 -41.38 -13.86 -6.45
C ASP A 18 -41.34 -14.16 -4.94
N GLU A 19 -40.93 -15.38 -4.57
CA GLU A 19 -40.18 -15.60 -3.33
C GLU A 19 -38.68 -15.70 -3.62
N ILE A 20 -37.91 -14.85 -2.96
CA ILE A 20 -36.45 -14.82 -3.00
C ILE A 20 -35.94 -16.17 -2.51
N ASP A 21 -35.24 -16.91 -3.38
CA ASP A 21 -34.50 -18.14 -3.05
C ASP A 21 -33.67 -17.93 -1.77
N MET A 22 -34.18 -18.41 -0.64
CA MET A 22 -33.37 -18.75 0.50
C MET A 22 -32.61 -20.01 0.11
N GLU A 23 -31.32 -19.85 -0.24
CA GLU A 23 -30.39 -20.97 -0.37
C GLU A 23 -30.59 -21.91 0.84
N ASP A 24 -30.88 -23.19 0.57
CA ASP A 24 -31.03 -24.23 1.58
C ASP A 24 -29.83 -24.19 2.53
N GLU A 25 -30.04 -23.64 3.74
CA GLU A 25 -29.04 -23.65 4.79
C GLU A 25 -28.80 -25.12 5.15
N ILE A 26 -27.67 -25.68 4.68
CA ILE A 26 -27.27 -27.04 5.01
C ILE A 26 -27.22 -27.14 6.53
N ASP A 27 -28.09 -27.97 7.11
CA ASP A 27 -28.09 -28.24 8.54
C ASP A 27 -26.81 -29.00 8.90
N ILE A 28 -25.80 -28.25 9.35
CA ILE A 28 -24.51 -28.76 9.79
C ILE A 28 -24.68 -29.86 10.86
N GLU A 29 -25.75 -29.81 11.66
CA GLU A 29 -26.04 -30.81 12.68
C GLU A 29 -26.48 -32.14 12.06
N GLU A 30 -27.30 -32.11 11.01
CA GLU A 30 -27.64 -33.32 10.24
C GLU A 30 -26.41 -33.92 9.53
N GLU A 31 -25.53 -33.07 9.00
CA GLU A 31 -24.32 -33.53 8.31
C GLU A 31 -23.33 -34.19 9.27
N ILE A 32 -23.10 -33.60 10.46
CA ILE A 32 -22.31 -34.20 11.54
C ILE A 32 -22.91 -35.55 11.97
N LYS A 33 -24.24 -35.61 12.12
CA LYS A 33 -24.94 -36.84 12.52
C LYS A 33 -24.79 -37.94 11.47
N SER A 34 -24.88 -37.59 10.19
CA SER A 34 -24.66 -38.49 9.06
C SER A 34 -23.24 -39.05 9.05
N LEU A 35 -22.21 -38.21 9.25
CA LEU A 35 -20.81 -38.65 9.29
C LEU A 35 -20.48 -39.49 10.52
N LYS A 36 -20.99 -39.14 11.71
CA LYS A 36 -20.86 -39.97 12.91
C LYS A 36 -21.48 -41.35 12.69
N LYS A 37 -22.63 -41.44 12.03
CA LYS A 37 -23.27 -42.71 11.67
C LYS A 37 -22.40 -43.53 10.73
N LYS A 38 -21.81 -42.92 9.69
CA LYS A 38 -20.86 -43.58 8.78
C LYS A 38 -19.63 -44.12 9.52
N LEU A 39 -19.04 -43.33 10.41
CA LEU A 39 -17.88 -43.73 11.22
C LEU A 39 -18.21 -44.92 12.14
N VAL A 40 -19.35 -44.87 12.83
CA VAL A 40 -19.81 -45.97 13.70
C VAL A 40 -20.07 -47.23 12.88
N GLN A 41 -20.74 -47.11 11.73
CA GLN A 41 -20.97 -48.25 10.82
C GLN A 41 -19.65 -48.85 10.32
N PHE A 42 -18.68 -48.00 9.97
CA PHE A 42 -17.36 -48.43 9.53
C PHE A 42 -16.59 -49.17 10.63
N LYS A 43 -16.61 -48.66 11.87
CA LYS A 43 -15.94 -49.29 13.03
C LYS A 43 -16.66 -50.55 13.54
N LYS A 44 -17.92 -50.77 13.19
CA LYS A 44 -18.71 -51.94 13.64
C LYS A 44 -18.25 -53.25 13.01
N ILE A 45 -17.74 -53.20 11.77
CA ILE A 45 -17.19 -54.36 11.07
C ILE A 45 -15.78 -54.60 11.61
N LYS A 46 -15.51 -55.81 12.11
CA LYS A 46 -14.20 -56.14 12.69
C LYS A 46 -13.11 -56.01 11.61
N PHE A 47 -11.88 -55.68 12.01
CA PHE A 47 -10.79 -55.49 11.05
C PHE A 47 -10.57 -56.74 10.19
N GLU A 48 -10.72 -57.92 10.79
CA GLU A 48 -10.54 -59.23 10.16
C GLU A 48 -11.57 -59.45 9.05
N GLU A 49 -12.81 -58.97 9.23
CA GLU A 49 -13.94 -59.14 8.32
C GLU A 49 -13.82 -58.32 7.03
N TRP A 50 -13.07 -57.22 7.06
CA TRP A 50 -12.85 -56.41 5.86
C TRP A 50 -11.91 -57.10 4.87
N THR A 51 -12.31 -57.34 3.64
CA THR A 51 -11.34 -57.64 2.59
C THR A 51 -10.60 -56.37 2.15
N VAL A 52 -9.38 -56.52 1.63
CA VAL A 52 -8.64 -55.37 1.05
C VAL A 52 -9.45 -54.74 -0.09
N VAL A 53 -10.20 -55.55 -0.86
CA VAL A 53 -11.04 -55.07 -1.97
C VAL A 53 -12.18 -54.20 -1.46
N GLU A 54 -12.85 -54.60 -0.38
CA GLU A 54 -13.94 -53.82 0.23
C GLU A 54 -13.44 -52.52 0.85
N LEU A 55 -12.31 -52.53 1.56
CA LEU A 55 -11.70 -51.30 2.09
C LEU A 55 -11.30 -50.34 0.97
N LYS A 56 -10.70 -50.85 -0.12
CA LYS A 56 -10.37 -50.02 -1.29
C LYS A 56 -11.61 -49.50 -2.01
N ARG A 57 -12.73 -50.23 -1.98
CA ARG A 57 -14.01 -49.77 -2.54
C ARG A 57 -14.62 -48.68 -1.65
N TYR A 58 -14.66 -48.90 -0.34
CA TYR A 58 -15.16 -47.91 0.61
C TYR A 58 -14.34 -46.63 0.56
N ALA A 59 -13.00 -46.72 0.62
CA ALA A 59 -12.10 -45.59 0.47
C ALA A 59 -12.35 -44.80 -0.82
N ARG A 60 -12.50 -45.48 -1.97
CA ARG A 60 -12.86 -44.82 -3.24
C ARG A 60 -14.19 -44.07 -3.17
N ASN A 61 -15.21 -44.68 -2.55
CA ASN A 61 -16.53 -44.06 -2.43
C ASN A 61 -16.53 -42.78 -1.59
N ILE A 62 -15.60 -42.63 -0.66
CA ILE A 62 -15.44 -41.43 0.18
C ILE A 62 -14.24 -40.56 -0.25
N GLY A 63 -13.61 -40.85 -1.39
CA GLY A 63 -12.47 -40.08 -1.91
C GLY A 63 -11.14 -40.28 -1.17
N VAL A 64 -10.99 -41.31 -0.34
CA VAL A 64 -9.75 -41.61 0.41
C VAL A 64 -8.78 -42.43 -0.46
N PRO A 65 -7.46 -42.15 -0.43
CA PRO A 65 -6.46 -42.91 -1.18
C PRO A 65 -6.42 -44.41 -0.83
N THR A 66 -6.39 -45.27 -1.84
CA THR A 66 -6.49 -46.75 -1.71
C THR A 66 -5.14 -47.49 -1.72
N ASN A 67 -4.03 -46.76 -1.74
CA ASN A 67 -2.67 -47.31 -1.70
C ASN A 67 -2.30 -47.76 -0.29
N GLY A 68 -1.55 -48.86 -0.16
CA GLY A 68 -1.08 -49.37 1.13
C GLY A 68 -1.63 -50.74 1.47
N ASN A 69 -1.19 -51.26 2.62
CA ASN A 69 -1.71 -52.51 3.16
C ASN A 69 -3.12 -52.32 3.77
N LYS A 70 -3.76 -53.43 4.13
CA LYS A 70 -5.14 -53.45 4.67
C LYS A 70 -5.32 -52.48 5.86
N LEU A 71 -4.34 -52.45 6.76
CA LEU A 71 -4.37 -51.64 7.98
C LEU A 71 -4.23 -50.15 7.67
N GLU A 72 -3.30 -49.79 6.78
CA GLU A 72 -3.07 -48.41 6.35
C GLU A 72 -4.32 -47.79 5.70
N ILE A 73 -5.01 -48.55 4.85
CA ILE A 73 -6.24 -48.08 4.20
C ILE A 73 -7.34 -47.85 5.24
N LYS A 74 -7.49 -48.78 6.21
CA LYS A 74 -8.46 -48.62 7.30
C LYS A 74 -8.16 -47.37 8.12
N ASN A 75 -6.92 -47.19 8.57
CA ASN A 75 -6.53 -46.04 9.40
C ASN A 75 -6.81 -44.71 8.70
N ARG A 76 -6.55 -44.61 7.38
CA ARG A 76 -6.87 -43.40 6.61
C ARG A 76 -8.35 -43.12 6.50
N ILE A 77 -9.19 -44.16 6.37
CA ILE A 77 -10.65 -43.99 6.34
C ILE A 77 -11.14 -43.46 7.70
N GLU A 78 -10.64 -44.01 8.80
CA GLU A 78 -11.00 -43.55 10.15
C GLU A 78 -10.55 -42.11 10.39
N GLU A 79 -9.29 -41.81 10.09
CA GLU A 79 -8.71 -40.48 10.23
C GLU A 79 -9.46 -39.43 9.39
N PHE A 80 -9.82 -39.77 8.15
CA PHE A 80 -10.60 -38.89 7.28
C PHE A 80 -11.95 -38.52 7.90
N LEU A 81 -12.74 -39.53 8.30
CA LEU A 81 -14.06 -39.32 8.89
C LEU A 81 -14.00 -38.57 10.22
N GLU A 82 -13.00 -38.85 11.06
CA GLU A 82 -12.79 -38.15 12.32
C GLU A 82 -12.42 -36.68 12.11
N ASN A 83 -11.54 -36.40 11.14
CA ASN A 83 -11.15 -35.04 10.80
C ASN A 83 -12.32 -34.23 10.22
N GLU A 84 -13.15 -34.83 9.38
CA GLU A 84 -14.33 -34.19 8.79
C GLU A 84 -15.37 -33.83 9.86
N ILE A 85 -15.63 -34.74 10.81
CA ILE A 85 -16.46 -34.48 11.98
C ILE A 85 -15.86 -33.36 12.83
N LYS A 86 -14.55 -33.36 13.06
CA LYS A 86 -13.86 -32.32 13.85
C LYS A 86 -13.97 -30.94 13.19
N LEU A 87 -13.86 -30.87 11.86
CA LEU A 87 -14.01 -29.63 11.09
C LEU A 87 -15.43 -29.08 11.20
N LEU A 88 -16.45 -29.92 11.00
CA LEU A 88 -17.84 -29.48 11.10
C LEU A 88 -18.20 -29.08 12.54
N ASN A 89 -17.68 -29.77 13.56
CA ASN A 89 -17.84 -29.33 14.94
C ASN A 89 -17.16 -27.98 15.20
N GLN A 90 -16.00 -27.71 14.61
CA GLN A 90 -15.36 -26.38 14.71
C GLN A 90 -16.17 -25.29 13.99
N GLU A 91 -16.84 -25.61 12.88
CA GLU A 91 -17.75 -24.69 12.21
C GLU A 91 -19.02 -24.45 13.04
N LYS A 92 -19.60 -25.51 13.62
CA LYS A 92 -20.71 -25.43 14.58
C LYS A 92 -20.33 -24.60 15.80
N GLU A 93 -19.19 -24.87 16.43
CA GLU A 93 -18.66 -24.08 17.54
C GLU A 93 -18.42 -22.63 17.11
N LYS A 94 -17.94 -22.34 15.90
CA LYS A 94 -17.84 -20.94 15.43
C LYS A 94 -19.20 -20.26 15.24
N GLN A 95 -20.24 -21.01 14.88
CA GLN A 95 -21.62 -20.50 14.77
C GLN A 95 -22.26 -20.30 16.16
N GLU A 96 -21.98 -21.19 17.12
CA GLU A 96 -22.51 -21.15 18.49
C GLU A 96 -21.75 -20.19 19.42
N VAL A 97 -20.42 -20.14 19.31
CA VAL A 97 -19.52 -19.23 20.05
C VAL A 97 -19.63 -17.80 19.51
N ASN A 98 -20.37 -17.57 18.42
CA ASN A 98 -20.74 -16.23 18.04
C ASN A 98 -21.86 -15.71 18.97
N PRO A 99 -21.56 -14.90 20.01
CA PRO A 99 -22.58 -14.43 20.95
C PRO A 99 -23.66 -13.59 20.26
N PHE A 100 -23.40 -13.12 19.03
CA PHE A 100 -24.33 -12.34 18.23
C PHE A 100 -25.48 -13.14 17.62
N ASN A 101 -25.50 -14.48 17.73
CA ASN A 101 -26.63 -15.29 17.27
C ASN A 101 -27.78 -15.36 18.29
N ASN A 102 -27.50 -15.21 19.60
CA ASN A 102 -28.53 -15.16 20.64
C ASN A 102 -29.32 -13.84 20.62
N TYR A 103 -30.61 -13.86 21.00
CA TYR A 103 -31.48 -12.68 20.92
C TYR A 103 -31.02 -11.53 21.85
N ARG A 104 -30.34 -11.86 22.96
CA ARG A 104 -29.64 -10.92 23.87
C ARG A 104 -28.53 -11.63 24.67
N PRO A 105 -27.27 -11.65 24.21
CA PRO A 105 -26.18 -12.15 25.05
C PRO A 105 -25.95 -11.21 26.25
N GLU A 106 -25.87 -11.76 27.47
CA GLU A 106 -25.62 -10.97 28.69
C GLU A 106 -24.14 -10.51 28.75
N LEU A 107 -23.85 -9.37 29.38
CA LEU A 107 -22.46 -8.89 29.54
C LEU A 107 -21.89 -9.60 30.76
N MET A 108 -21.05 -10.61 30.54
CA MET A 108 -20.44 -11.40 31.61
C MET A 108 -19.35 -10.62 32.37
N ILE A 109 -18.77 -9.59 31.75
CA ILE A 109 -17.80 -8.69 32.37
C ILE A 109 -18.56 -7.47 32.85
N LYS A 110 -18.71 -7.30 34.17
CA LYS A 110 -19.42 -6.15 34.78
C LYS A 110 -18.48 -5.25 35.61
N GLU A 111 -17.23 -5.66 35.84
CA GLU A 111 -16.29 -4.97 36.72
C GLU A 111 -15.25 -4.16 35.93
N ASN A 112 -14.93 -2.95 36.40
CA ASN A 112 -13.90 -2.05 35.86
C ASN A 112 -14.06 -1.59 34.39
N LEU A 113 -15.27 -1.65 33.84
CA LEU A 113 -15.54 -1.13 32.50
C LEU A 113 -15.57 0.40 32.48
N HIS A 114 -14.99 0.99 31.44
CA HIS A 114 -15.10 2.43 31.19
C HIS A 114 -16.59 2.80 30.98
N PRO A 115 -17.11 3.95 31.45
CA PRO A 115 -18.55 4.27 31.40
C PRO A 115 -19.20 4.23 29.99
N VAL A 116 -18.38 4.38 28.94
CA VAL A 116 -18.81 4.32 27.54
C VAL A 116 -18.90 2.88 27.01
N GLU A 117 -18.21 1.94 27.64
CA GLU A 117 -18.09 0.56 27.18
C GLU A 117 -19.39 -0.24 27.33
N PRO A 118 -20.16 -0.13 28.43
CA PRO A 118 -21.51 -0.70 28.50
C PRO A 118 -22.43 -0.18 27.38
N LEU A 119 -22.40 1.13 27.10
CA LEU A 119 -23.20 1.74 26.03
C LEU A 119 -22.76 1.25 24.64
N PHE A 120 -21.46 1.10 24.42
CA PHE A 120 -20.92 0.49 23.20
C PHE A 120 -21.48 -0.93 23.03
N TRP A 121 -21.41 -1.77 24.07
CA TRP A 121 -21.91 -3.14 24.01
C TRP A 121 -23.44 -3.20 23.85
N GLU A 122 -24.21 -2.29 24.45
CA GLU A 122 -25.66 -2.19 24.24
C GLU A 122 -26.01 -1.88 22.78
N VAL A 123 -25.33 -0.93 22.15
CA VAL A 123 -25.50 -0.61 20.73
C VAL A 123 -25.05 -1.78 19.85
N PHE A 124 -23.94 -2.42 20.18
CA PHE A 124 -23.36 -3.50 19.38
C PHE A 124 -24.17 -4.79 19.46
N ARG A 125 -24.85 -5.05 20.58
CA ARG A 125 -25.70 -6.25 20.81
C ARG A 125 -27.13 -6.08 20.31
N ASN A 126 -27.60 -4.85 20.13
CA ASN A 126 -28.91 -4.58 19.56
C ASN A 126 -28.86 -4.89 18.05
N LYS A 127 -29.29 -6.09 17.63
CA LYS A 127 -29.24 -6.55 16.23
C LYS A 127 -29.81 -5.51 15.23
N PRO A 128 -30.98 -4.89 15.45
CA PRO A 128 -31.47 -3.80 14.60
C PRO A 128 -30.52 -2.60 14.52
N LEU A 129 -30.10 -2.02 15.65
CA LEU A 129 -29.17 -0.88 15.67
C LEU A 129 -27.82 -1.26 15.09
N PHE A 130 -27.26 -2.42 15.41
CA PHE A 130 -26.06 -2.94 14.78
C PHE A 130 -26.24 -3.09 13.27
N ARG A 131 -27.37 -3.64 12.81
CA ARG A 131 -27.67 -3.73 11.37
C ARG A 131 -27.84 -2.36 10.74
N THR A 132 -28.38 -1.35 11.42
CA THR A 132 -28.61 0.00 10.89
C THR A 132 -27.35 0.88 10.95
N VAL A 133 -26.59 0.83 12.04
CA VAL A 133 -25.31 1.53 12.22
C VAL A 133 -24.26 0.94 11.28
N PHE A 134 -24.27 -0.39 11.12
CA PHE A 134 -23.35 -1.12 10.24
C PHE A 134 -23.98 -1.54 8.91
N SER A 135 -25.17 -1.06 8.51
CA SER A 135 -25.77 -1.34 7.18
C SER A 135 -24.95 -0.69 6.08
N ASN A 136 -24.38 0.48 6.39
CA ASN A 136 -23.44 1.19 5.53
C ASN A 136 -22.09 0.46 5.42
N PHE A 137 -21.79 -0.46 6.36
CA PHE A 137 -20.71 -1.44 6.21
C PHE A 137 -21.23 -2.65 5.41
N GLN A 138 -21.53 -2.44 4.12
CA GLN A 138 -21.78 -3.52 3.14
C GLN A 138 -20.57 -4.48 2.95
N GLN A 139 -19.52 -4.36 3.76
CA GLN A 139 -18.35 -5.22 3.80
C GLN A 139 -18.59 -6.58 4.48
N LYS A 140 -19.75 -6.81 5.13
CA LYS A 140 -20.08 -8.08 5.83
C LYS A 140 -19.91 -9.35 4.99
N ARG A 141 -19.87 -9.26 3.65
CA ARG A 141 -19.65 -10.42 2.76
C ARG A 141 -18.24 -10.53 2.15
N ARG A 142 -17.28 -9.61 2.38
CA ARG A 142 -16.09 -9.50 1.49
C ARG A 142 -14.72 -9.25 2.11
N SER A 143 -14.65 -8.95 3.40
CA SER A 143 -13.39 -8.86 4.11
C SER A 143 -13.68 -9.37 5.51
N ASP A 144 -13.60 -10.68 5.65
CA ASP A 144 -13.48 -11.25 6.98
C ASP A 144 -12.25 -10.62 7.66
N TYR A 145 -12.22 -10.69 8.99
CA TYR A 145 -11.07 -10.17 9.72
C TYR A 145 -9.77 -10.83 9.23
N GLU A 146 -9.81 -12.04 8.66
CA GLU A 146 -8.66 -12.75 8.08
C GLU A 146 -8.04 -12.08 6.86
N CYS A 147 -8.82 -11.37 6.05
CA CYS A 147 -8.32 -10.57 4.94
C CYS A 147 -7.48 -9.35 5.38
N LEU A 148 -7.55 -8.96 6.66
CA LEU A 148 -6.69 -7.91 7.23
C LEU A 148 -5.33 -8.48 7.64
N PHE A 149 -4.46 -8.71 6.67
CA PHE A 149 -3.11 -9.24 6.92
C PHE A 149 -1.98 -8.27 6.49
N SER A 150 -2.23 -7.34 5.55
CA SER A 150 -1.22 -6.36 5.13
C SER A 150 -1.14 -5.23 6.16
N ILE A 151 0.04 -5.09 6.77
CA ILE A 151 0.28 -4.07 7.79
C ILE A 151 0.13 -2.67 7.18
N SER A 152 0.69 -2.42 5.99
CA SER A 152 0.49 -1.13 5.32
C SER A 152 -0.98 -0.84 5.05
N GLU A 153 -1.75 -1.80 4.55
CA GLU A 153 -3.17 -1.59 4.27
C GLU A 153 -3.94 -1.28 5.54
N ILE A 154 -3.69 -2.03 6.61
CA ILE A 154 -4.34 -1.83 7.92
C ILE A 154 -4.02 -0.43 8.45
N LEU A 155 -2.74 -0.04 8.49
CA LEU A 155 -2.33 1.26 9.01
C LEU A 155 -2.80 2.45 8.16
N ASN A 156 -2.89 2.29 6.85
CA ASN A 156 -3.29 3.39 5.96
C ASN A 156 -4.81 3.58 5.88
N ARG A 157 -5.59 2.52 6.11
CA ARG A 157 -7.05 2.56 5.94
C ARG A 157 -7.83 2.71 7.24
N PHE A 158 -7.32 2.17 8.33
CA PHE A 158 -8.04 2.13 9.60
C PHE A 158 -7.39 3.07 10.60
N THR A 159 -8.19 3.99 11.15
CA THR A 159 -7.73 4.93 12.19
C THR A 159 -7.26 4.22 13.45
N ASN A 160 -7.82 3.04 13.74
CA ASN A 160 -7.42 2.12 14.81
C ASN A 160 -6.50 0.98 14.33
N GLY A 161 -5.79 1.16 13.21
CA GLY A 161 -4.99 0.10 12.58
C GLY A 161 -3.94 -0.56 13.49
N ILE A 162 -3.38 0.18 14.44
CA ILE A 162 -2.44 -0.37 15.43
C ILE A 162 -3.11 -1.39 16.34
N GLU A 163 -4.35 -1.13 16.78
CA GLU A 163 -5.09 -2.06 17.63
C GLU A 163 -5.48 -3.32 16.87
N ILE A 164 -5.87 -3.20 15.60
CA ILE A 164 -6.13 -4.34 14.71
C ILE A 164 -4.87 -5.22 14.60
N ILE A 165 -3.70 -4.62 14.39
CA ILE A 165 -2.43 -5.36 14.30
C ILE A 165 -2.09 -6.03 15.63
N ARG A 166 -2.24 -5.33 16.77
CA ARG A 166 -2.01 -5.93 18.09
C ARG A 166 -2.91 -7.12 18.35
N ASP A 167 -4.20 -6.99 18.06
CA ASP A 167 -5.17 -8.07 18.22
C ASP A 167 -4.81 -9.28 17.34
N LYS A 168 -4.44 -9.05 16.08
CA LYS A 168 -3.91 -10.08 15.17
C LYS A 168 -2.68 -10.79 15.72
N ILE A 169 -1.70 -10.05 16.24
CA ILE A 169 -0.48 -10.60 16.85
C ILE A 169 -0.81 -11.43 18.09
N LYS A 170 -1.67 -10.89 18.96
CA LYS A 170 -2.14 -11.55 20.19
C LYS A 170 -2.82 -12.88 19.88
N ALA A 171 -3.72 -12.87 18.89
CA ALA A 171 -4.43 -14.05 18.40
C ALA A 171 -3.56 -15.02 17.58
N GLY A 172 -2.31 -14.66 17.26
CA GLY A 172 -1.42 -15.48 16.43
C GLY A 172 -1.90 -15.63 14.98
N ARG A 173 -2.72 -14.70 14.49
CA ARG A 173 -3.28 -14.72 13.13
C ARG A 173 -2.27 -14.18 12.12
N TYR A 174 -2.30 -14.69 10.90
CA TYR A 174 -1.33 -14.30 9.88
C TYR A 174 -1.30 -12.77 9.63
N LEU A 175 -0.08 -12.22 9.66
CA LEU A 175 0.24 -10.86 9.23
C LEU A 175 1.42 -10.94 8.28
N ASN A 176 1.36 -10.16 7.21
CA ASN A 176 2.41 -10.13 6.20
C ASN A 176 3.51 -9.13 6.60
N PHE A 177 4.68 -9.66 6.98
CA PHE A 177 5.89 -8.88 7.27
C PHE A 177 6.92 -8.93 6.11
N ASN A 178 6.55 -9.44 4.93
CA ASN A 178 7.48 -9.62 3.81
C ASN A 178 7.90 -8.30 3.16
N ASP A 179 7.11 -7.24 3.32
CA ASP A 179 7.46 -5.92 2.83
C ASP A 179 8.26 -5.14 3.89
N ARG A 180 9.47 -4.70 3.52
CA ARG A 180 10.32 -3.82 4.35
C ARG A 180 9.54 -2.59 4.84
N ASP A 181 8.72 -2.01 3.97
CA ASP A 181 7.99 -0.79 4.28
C ASP A 181 6.88 -1.03 5.30
N ASP A 182 6.28 -2.23 5.32
CA ASP A 182 5.26 -2.64 6.30
C ASP A 182 5.84 -2.71 7.71
N VAL A 183 6.99 -3.38 7.86
CA VAL A 183 7.67 -3.50 9.15
C VAL A 183 8.14 -2.14 9.65
N ILE A 184 8.74 -1.33 8.77
CA ILE A 184 9.20 0.02 9.14
C ILE A 184 8.03 0.92 9.52
N LYS A 185 6.89 0.87 8.81
CA LYS A 185 5.69 1.64 9.17
C LYS A 185 5.15 1.24 10.54
N LEU A 186 5.05 -0.06 10.83
CA LEU A 186 4.64 -0.53 12.15
C LEU A 186 5.56 0.00 13.24
N LEU A 187 6.87 -0.21 13.09
CA LEU A 187 7.89 0.26 14.04
C LEU A 187 7.83 1.78 14.24
N ASN A 188 7.55 2.56 13.20
CA ASN A 188 7.41 4.01 13.29
C ASN A 188 6.13 4.46 14.03
N CYS A 189 5.11 3.62 14.12
CA CYS A 189 3.86 3.92 14.82
C CYS A 189 3.87 3.44 16.29
N THR A 190 4.74 2.48 16.66
CA THR A 190 4.79 1.86 18.00
C THR A 190 6.13 2.12 18.72
N TYR A 191 6.53 3.39 18.84
CA TYR A 191 7.80 3.78 19.48
C TYR A 191 7.69 4.17 20.97
N GLN A 192 6.48 4.33 21.48
CA GLN A 192 6.26 4.70 22.89
C GLN A 192 6.56 3.51 23.80
N ASP A 193 7.34 3.74 24.85
CA ASP A 193 7.69 2.74 25.85
C ASP A 193 6.54 2.53 26.83
N ASN A 194 5.62 1.64 26.47
CA ASN A 194 4.49 1.20 27.28
C ASN A 194 4.35 -0.33 27.25
N GLU A 195 3.55 -0.88 28.15
CA GLU A 195 3.40 -2.33 28.32
C GLU A 195 2.83 -3.01 27.06
N ASP A 196 1.82 -2.41 26.43
CA ASP A 196 1.20 -2.96 25.22
C ASP A 196 2.20 -3.10 24.07
N ASN A 197 3.03 -2.08 23.83
CA ASN A 197 4.06 -2.14 22.78
C ASN A 197 5.17 -3.13 23.15
N ARG A 198 5.53 -3.25 24.44
CA ARG A 198 6.50 -4.24 24.90
C ARG A 198 6.02 -5.66 24.60
N THR A 199 4.80 -5.98 25.05
CA THR A 199 4.16 -7.28 24.82
C THR A 199 3.99 -7.56 23.34
N MET A 200 3.57 -6.57 22.54
CA MET A 200 3.44 -6.71 21.10
C MET A 200 4.78 -7.09 20.46
N TYR A 201 5.89 -6.40 20.78
CA TYR A 201 7.20 -6.73 20.22
C TYR A 201 7.71 -8.10 20.65
N MET A 202 7.54 -8.47 21.92
CA MET A 202 7.86 -9.82 22.38
C MET A 202 7.12 -10.88 21.56
N GLN A 203 5.82 -10.69 21.32
CA GLN A 203 5.03 -11.60 20.50
C GLN A 203 5.43 -11.61 19.02
N ILE A 204 5.77 -10.45 18.43
CA ILE A 204 6.29 -10.39 17.06
C ILE A 204 7.59 -11.19 16.96
N PHE A 205 8.53 -10.95 17.88
CA PHE A 205 9.85 -11.57 17.84
C PHE A 205 9.80 -13.06 18.18
N ASP A 206 8.89 -13.49 19.05
CA ASP A 206 8.73 -14.91 19.36
C ASP A 206 7.99 -15.68 18.23
N LYS A 207 6.82 -15.17 17.81
CA LYS A 207 5.92 -15.90 16.92
C LYS A 207 6.21 -15.73 15.42
N TYR A 208 6.75 -14.59 15.00
CA TYR A 208 6.88 -14.23 13.57
C TYR A 208 8.32 -14.21 13.06
N SER A 209 9.31 -13.94 13.92
CA SER A 209 10.72 -13.86 13.50
C SER A 209 11.28 -15.22 13.03
N ASN A 210 10.81 -16.32 13.60
CA ASN A 210 11.23 -17.67 13.21
C ASN A 210 10.55 -18.19 11.94
N LYS A 211 9.44 -17.58 11.50
CA LYS A 211 8.56 -18.10 10.44
C LYS A 211 8.61 -17.32 9.12
N SER A 212 9.03 -16.05 9.13
CA SER A 212 8.83 -15.17 7.96
C SER A 212 9.93 -14.15 7.68
N VAL A 213 10.73 -13.74 8.67
CA VAL A 213 11.74 -12.68 8.50
C VAL A 213 13.04 -13.08 9.19
N HIS A 214 14.13 -13.25 8.43
CA HIS A 214 15.46 -13.49 9.00
C HIS A 214 15.80 -12.48 10.09
N SER A 215 16.28 -12.96 11.25
CA SER A 215 16.59 -12.15 12.43
C SER A 215 17.48 -10.93 12.13
N LEU A 216 18.45 -11.07 11.22
CA LEU A 216 19.30 -9.97 10.75
C LEU A 216 18.52 -8.90 9.97
N ASN A 217 17.59 -9.29 9.10
CA ASN A 217 16.76 -8.33 8.35
C ASN A 217 15.84 -7.57 9.30
N LEU A 218 15.26 -8.26 10.30
CA LEU A 218 14.44 -7.63 11.31
C LEU A 218 15.25 -6.60 12.12
N LEU A 219 16.47 -6.96 12.53
CA LEU A 219 17.38 -6.04 13.19
C LEU A 219 17.72 -4.82 12.29
N LYS A 220 17.96 -5.02 10.99
CA LYS A 220 18.12 -3.91 10.02
C LYS A 220 16.88 -3.01 9.99
N PHE A 221 15.68 -3.57 10.03
CA PHE A 221 14.43 -2.78 10.06
C PHE A 221 14.25 -2.02 11.38
N ILE A 222 14.58 -2.62 12.51
CA ILE A 222 14.58 -1.97 13.83
C ILE A 222 15.56 -0.78 13.84
N ILE A 223 16.78 -0.96 13.32
CA ILE A 223 17.77 0.11 13.22
C ILE A 223 17.27 1.23 12.30
N ASN A 224 16.77 0.89 11.11
CA ASN A 224 16.26 1.86 10.13
C ASN A 224 15.05 2.66 10.64
N SER A 225 14.14 2.02 11.37
CA SER A 225 12.97 2.66 12.01
C SER A 225 13.34 3.48 13.25
N SER A 226 14.58 3.37 13.74
CA SER A 226 15.06 4.15 14.89
C SER A 226 14.31 3.84 16.19
N ASN A 227 13.68 2.66 16.26
CA ASN A 227 12.82 2.29 17.37
C ASN A 227 13.64 1.69 18.51
N LEU A 228 13.99 2.53 19.49
CA LEU A 228 14.79 2.13 20.66
C LEU A 228 14.09 1.08 21.52
N LEU A 229 12.76 1.10 21.60
CA LEU A 229 12.00 0.10 22.36
C LEU A 229 12.13 -1.28 21.72
N ALA A 230 11.84 -1.36 20.43
CA ALA A 230 11.98 -2.59 19.66
C ALA A 230 13.42 -3.14 19.73
N TYR A 231 14.44 -2.27 19.66
CA TYR A 231 15.83 -2.66 19.79
C TYR A 231 16.14 -3.29 21.16
N LYS A 232 15.67 -2.68 22.25
CA LYS A 232 15.87 -3.20 23.61
C LYS A 232 15.23 -4.56 23.82
N ILE A 233 14.04 -4.77 23.25
CA ILE A 233 13.30 -6.03 23.38
C ILE A 233 13.92 -7.11 22.49
N PHE A 234 14.36 -6.74 21.28
CA PHE A 234 15.04 -7.65 20.37
C PHE A 234 16.40 -8.11 20.93
N ASN A 235 17.08 -7.22 21.67
CA ASN A 235 18.33 -7.47 22.39
C ASN A 235 19.40 -8.18 21.54
N PRO A 236 19.84 -7.56 20.43
CA PRO A 236 20.75 -8.19 19.49
C PRO A 236 22.14 -8.41 20.11
N THR A 237 22.80 -9.51 19.73
CA THR A 237 24.17 -9.78 20.17
C THR A 237 25.17 -8.89 19.45
N LYS A 238 26.35 -8.68 20.06
CA LYS A 238 27.48 -7.97 19.44
C LYS A 238 27.78 -8.51 18.04
N HIS A 239 27.80 -9.83 17.89
CA HIS A 239 28.06 -10.50 16.61
C HIS A 239 27.03 -10.18 15.53
N GLN A 240 25.72 -10.16 15.88
CA GLN A 240 24.68 -9.79 14.92
C GLN A 240 24.83 -8.34 14.42
N ILE A 241 25.24 -7.43 15.31
CA ILE A 241 25.49 -6.04 14.95
C ILE A 241 26.72 -5.93 14.05
N GLU A 242 27.81 -6.63 14.38
CA GLU A 242 29.02 -6.70 13.56
C GLU A 242 28.75 -7.27 12.17
N GLN A 243 27.96 -8.35 12.07
CA GLN A 243 27.52 -8.92 10.80
C GLN A 243 26.78 -7.88 9.96
N ILE A 244 25.90 -7.10 10.58
CA ILE A 244 25.15 -6.05 9.89
C ILE A 244 26.06 -4.90 9.41
N ILE A 245 27.06 -4.53 10.21
CA ILE A 245 28.04 -3.48 9.84
C ILE A 245 28.92 -3.96 8.67
N ASN A 246 29.34 -5.22 8.70
CA ASN A 246 30.23 -5.83 7.70
C ASN A 246 29.52 -6.22 6.39
N ASP A 247 28.19 -6.39 6.43
CA ASP A 247 27.37 -6.64 5.25
C ASP A 247 27.27 -5.35 4.40
N ASN A 248 28.30 -5.15 3.57
CA ASN A 248 28.72 -3.94 2.82
C ASN A 248 27.63 -3.20 2.03
N ASN A 249 26.41 -3.72 1.93
CA ASN A 249 25.36 -3.18 1.06
C ASN A 249 24.34 -2.25 1.73
N THR A 250 24.31 -2.07 3.06
CA THR A 250 23.25 -1.23 3.67
C THR A 250 23.59 -0.39 4.91
N LEU A 251 24.61 -0.72 5.71
CA LEU A 251 24.78 -0.08 7.04
C LEU A 251 26.19 0.43 7.37
N GLN A 252 27.10 0.53 6.39
CA GLN A 252 28.37 1.23 6.63
C GLN A 252 28.16 2.68 7.06
N CYS A 253 27.01 3.30 6.71
CA CYS A 253 26.67 4.66 7.11
C CYS A 253 25.29 4.76 7.79
N PHE A 254 25.25 5.19 9.05
CA PHE A 254 24.03 5.49 9.77
C PHE A 254 23.48 6.85 9.32
N GLU A 255 22.36 6.85 8.61
CA GLU A 255 21.66 8.08 8.25
C GLU A 255 20.89 8.65 9.45
N ILE A 256 21.40 9.75 10.01
CA ILE A 256 20.78 10.45 11.14
C ILE A 256 20.01 11.67 10.62
N SER A 257 18.70 11.49 10.46
CA SER A 257 17.72 12.52 10.09
C SER A 257 17.03 13.18 11.29
N ASN A 258 17.05 12.54 12.48
CA ASN A 258 16.38 13.03 13.69
C ASN A 258 17.08 12.59 15.01
N TYR A 259 16.66 13.15 16.14
CA TYR A 259 17.29 12.88 17.44
C TYR A 259 17.05 11.46 17.97
N PHE A 260 15.96 10.79 17.56
CA PHE A 260 15.70 9.40 17.98
C PHE A 260 16.71 8.44 17.34
N GLN A 261 17.07 8.65 16.07
CA GLN A 261 18.15 7.92 15.39
C GLN A 261 19.47 8.06 16.11
N PHE A 262 19.82 9.29 16.48
CA PHE A 262 21.03 9.55 17.27
C PHE A 262 20.99 8.82 18.63
N LYS A 263 19.84 8.84 19.32
CA LYS A 263 19.67 8.16 20.60
C LYS A 263 19.82 6.65 20.46
N LEU A 264 19.27 6.06 19.40
CA LEU A 264 19.46 4.65 19.09
C LEU A 264 20.92 4.33 18.82
N LEU A 265 21.61 5.08 17.95
CA LEU A 265 23.02 4.88 17.65
C LEU A 265 23.88 4.93 18.92
N LYS A 266 23.68 5.96 19.76
CA LYS A 266 24.37 6.06 21.04
C LYS A 266 24.12 4.85 21.94
N TYR A 267 22.89 4.34 21.95
CA TYR A 267 22.55 3.13 22.72
C TYR A 267 23.22 1.87 22.14
N VAL A 268 23.21 1.71 20.82
CA VAL A 268 23.86 0.58 20.12
C VAL A 268 25.35 0.53 20.46
N ILE A 269 26.06 1.65 20.36
CA ILE A 269 27.50 1.74 20.64
C ILE A 269 27.79 1.42 22.11
N ASN A 270 27.09 2.08 23.02
CA ASN A 270 27.38 1.99 24.45
C ASN A 270 26.97 0.64 25.05
N ASN A 271 25.83 0.07 24.65
CA ASN A 271 25.29 -1.15 25.25
C ASN A 271 25.96 -2.44 24.73
N ASN A 272 26.61 -2.38 23.57
CA ASN A 272 27.23 -3.54 22.92
C ASN A 272 28.77 -3.49 22.93
N ASN A 273 29.35 -2.55 23.68
CA ASN A 273 30.80 -2.34 23.77
C ASN A 273 31.46 -2.24 22.39
N LEU A 274 30.89 -1.40 21.52
CA LEU A 274 31.35 -1.21 20.14
C LEU A 274 32.28 0.01 20.00
N GLN A 275 32.89 0.50 21.09
CA GLN A 275 33.78 1.66 21.01
C GLN A 275 35.02 1.40 20.14
N SER A 276 35.40 0.14 19.90
CA SER A 276 36.50 -0.22 19.00
C SER A 276 36.13 -0.25 17.52
N ILE A 277 34.84 -0.17 17.18
CA ILE A 277 34.36 -0.24 15.78
C ILE A 277 34.14 1.18 15.25
N SER A 278 34.70 1.47 14.09
CA SER A 278 34.46 2.74 13.40
C SER A 278 33.07 2.76 12.75
N PHE A 279 32.20 3.70 13.16
CA PHE A 279 30.87 3.89 12.58
C PHE A 279 30.86 5.10 11.66
N LYS A 280 30.49 4.94 10.38
CA LYS A 280 30.22 6.13 9.55
C LYS A 280 28.82 6.67 9.87
N ILE A 281 28.69 7.99 10.03
CA ILE A 281 27.42 8.68 10.25
C ILE A 281 27.20 9.75 9.18
N ASN A 282 25.97 9.87 8.70
CA ASN A 282 25.56 10.90 7.74
C ASN A 282 24.48 11.80 8.37
N LEU A 283 24.82 13.07 8.55
CA LEU A 283 23.97 14.08 9.19
C LEU A 283 23.18 14.93 8.18
N ASN A 284 23.29 14.65 6.88
CA ASN A 284 22.79 15.55 5.82
C ASN A 284 21.29 15.76 5.90
N GLN A 285 20.55 14.71 6.26
CA GLN A 285 19.11 14.78 6.38
C GLN A 285 18.64 15.48 7.65
N PHE A 286 19.49 15.63 8.68
CA PHE A 286 19.09 16.15 9.98
C PHE A 286 18.61 17.60 9.93
N LYS A 287 17.40 17.87 10.42
CA LYS A 287 16.80 19.22 10.41
C LYS A 287 16.81 19.85 11.81
N ILE A 288 17.92 20.49 12.18
CA ILE A 288 18.11 21.06 13.53
C ILE A 288 17.01 22.07 13.92
N PHE A 289 16.45 22.82 12.97
CA PHE A 289 15.42 23.83 13.26
C PHE A 289 13.97 23.32 13.29
N LYS A 290 13.72 22.02 13.08
CA LYS A 290 12.35 21.46 13.10
C LYS A 290 11.87 21.30 14.54
N ASP A 291 12.47 20.38 15.27
CA ASP A 291 12.02 19.98 16.62
C ASP A 291 13.16 19.78 17.63
N LEU A 292 14.41 20.09 17.26
CA LEU A 292 15.56 19.88 18.15
C LEU A 292 15.61 20.93 19.26
N LYS A 293 15.75 20.46 20.50
CA LYS A 293 16.03 21.31 21.67
C LYS A 293 17.53 21.58 21.80
N LEU A 294 17.92 22.68 22.43
CA LEU A 294 19.35 23.00 22.63
C LEU A 294 20.09 21.89 23.39
N LYS A 295 19.51 21.36 24.47
CA LYS A 295 20.10 20.23 25.21
C LYS A 295 20.35 18.98 24.37
N GLN A 296 19.54 18.78 23.33
CA GLN A 296 19.68 17.64 22.42
C GLN A 296 20.85 17.87 21.45
N LEU A 297 20.96 19.09 20.90
CA LEU A 297 22.10 19.47 20.06
C LEU A 297 23.43 19.35 20.83
N LEU A 298 23.47 19.85 22.07
CA LEU A 298 24.64 19.74 22.94
C LEU A 298 25.03 18.27 23.12
N LYS A 299 24.09 17.42 23.55
CA LYS A 299 24.33 15.98 23.71
C LYS A 299 24.81 15.28 22.45
N MET A 300 24.35 15.74 21.27
CA MET A 300 24.81 15.22 19.99
C MET A 300 26.26 15.62 19.72
N LEU A 301 26.55 16.91 19.76
CA LEU A 301 27.89 17.42 19.46
C LEU A 301 28.93 16.89 20.44
N THR A 302 28.62 16.84 21.74
CA THR A 302 29.55 16.30 22.74
C THR A 302 29.88 14.83 22.52
N PHE A 303 28.93 14.03 22.01
CA PHE A 303 29.17 12.61 21.71
C PHE A 303 29.92 12.41 20.38
N ILE A 304 29.58 13.20 19.35
CA ILE A 304 30.22 13.09 18.03
C ILE A 304 31.67 13.60 18.08
N LEU A 305 31.87 14.74 18.74
CA LEU A 305 33.15 15.45 18.82
C LEU A 305 34.01 15.02 20.01
N GLU A 306 33.61 13.96 20.72
CA GLU A 306 34.44 13.38 21.78
C GLU A 306 35.80 12.94 21.19
N PRO A 307 36.93 13.22 21.85
CA PRO A 307 38.26 12.94 21.30
C PRO A 307 38.40 11.48 20.84
N ASN A 308 37.93 10.55 21.69
CA ASN A 308 38.00 9.12 21.49
C ASN A 308 36.73 8.54 20.82
N SER A 309 35.89 9.36 20.20
CA SER A 309 34.69 8.86 19.52
C SER A 309 35.09 7.94 18.36
N SER A 310 34.47 6.76 18.30
CA SER A 310 34.61 5.82 17.18
C SER A 310 33.77 6.22 15.95
N LEU A 311 33.20 7.42 15.97
CA LEU A 311 32.33 7.93 14.93
C LEU A 311 33.17 8.61 13.85
N ILE A 312 33.07 8.10 12.63
CA ILE A 312 33.52 8.75 11.40
C ILE A 312 32.32 9.50 10.83
N VAL A 313 32.41 10.80 10.65
CA VAL A 313 31.35 11.53 9.96
C VAL A 313 31.62 11.43 8.47
N GLU A 314 30.68 10.89 7.70
CA GLU A 314 30.77 10.83 6.25
C GLU A 314 30.64 12.27 5.72
N SER A 315 31.77 12.96 5.60
CA SER A 315 31.86 14.28 5.02
C SER A 315 32.29 14.15 3.55
N SER A 316 31.62 14.91 2.68
CA SER A 316 32.23 15.40 1.43
C SER A 316 33.48 16.19 1.80
N PRO A 317 34.50 16.37 0.92
CA PRO A 317 35.64 17.25 1.17
C PRO A 317 35.16 18.68 1.47
N GLY A 318 34.83 18.93 2.72
CA GLY A 318 34.63 20.26 3.27
C GLY A 318 36.00 20.89 3.51
N PRO A 319 36.05 22.19 3.78
CA PRO A 319 37.31 22.90 3.96
C PRO A 319 38.10 22.47 5.20
N LYS A 320 37.52 21.65 6.10
CA LYS A 320 38.12 21.23 7.38
C LYS A 320 37.92 19.74 7.64
N SER A 321 38.95 19.07 8.14
CA SER A 321 38.88 17.68 8.60
C SER A 321 38.04 17.52 9.88
N LEU A 322 37.57 16.31 10.18
CA LEU A 322 36.82 16.03 11.43
C LEU A 322 37.69 16.31 12.67
N GLU A 323 38.97 16.02 12.56
CA GLU A 323 40.00 16.26 13.56
C GLU A 323 40.15 17.76 13.85
N GLU A 324 40.18 18.61 12.82
CA GLU A 324 40.15 20.07 12.99
C GLU A 324 38.89 20.55 13.70
N ILE A 325 37.73 19.99 13.36
CA ILE A 325 36.46 20.36 14.02
C ILE A 325 36.48 19.93 15.49
N LYS A 326 37.00 18.73 15.81
CA LYS A 326 37.18 18.23 17.18
C LYS A 326 38.10 19.16 17.99
N GLN A 327 39.24 19.55 17.42
CA GLN A 327 40.18 20.48 18.04
C GLN A 327 39.54 21.85 18.27
N MET A 328 38.88 22.42 17.26
CA MET A 328 38.17 23.69 17.39
C MET A 328 37.12 23.64 18.50
N PHE A 329 36.35 22.55 18.59
CA PHE A 329 35.31 22.40 19.61
C PHE A 329 35.89 22.34 21.03
N GLN A 330 37.06 21.73 21.20
CA GLN A 330 37.79 21.72 22.47
C GLN A 330 38.37 23.09 22.84
N ILE A 331 38.96 23.78 21.86
CA ILE A 331 39.57 25.12 22.04
C ILE A 331 38.51 26.16 22.41
N ASP A 332 37.36 26.13 21.75
CA ASP A 332 36.30 27.12 21.93
C ASP A 332 35.67 27.10 23.33
N LYS A 333 35.99 26.09 24.17
CA LYS A 333 35.55 25.92 25.57
C LYS A 333 34.13 26.43 25.76
N ILE A 334 33.19 25.89 24.96
CA ILE A 334 31.80 26.33 24.98
C ILE A 334 31.33 26.35 26.44
N GLU A 335 31.08 27.56 26.95
CA GLU A 335 30.71 27.75 28.35
C GLU A 335 29.28 27.26 28.53
N PHE A 336 29.08 25.95 28.77
CA PHE A 336 27.75 25.36 28.92
C PHE A 336 26.92 26.06 30.02
N GLN A 337 27.60 26.66 31.00
CA GLN A 337 27.00 27.49 32.06
C GLN A 337 26.29 28.76 31.53
N THR A 338 26.57 29.20 30.31
CA THR A 338 25.87 30.33 29.67
C THR A 338 24.41 30.01 29.34
N PHE A 339 24.05 28.73 29.24
CA PHE A 339 22.68 28.32 28.94
C PHE A 339 21.95 27.94 30.24
N ASN A 340 20.96 28.74 30.62
CA ASN A 340 20.05 28.36 31.70
C ASN A 340 19.10 27.22 31.28
N GLU A 341 18.41 26.63 32.25
CA GLU A 341 17.51 25.49 32.02
C GLU A 341 16.40 25.78 31.00
N ASN A 342 15.90 27.02 30.98
CA ASN A 342 14.91 27.48 30.01
C ASN A 342 15.48 27.42 28.58
N HIS A 343 16.70 27.93 28.36
CA HIS A 343 17.38 27.86 27.06
C HIS A 343 17.57 26.41 26.61
N LEU A 344 18.01 25.53 27.53
CA LEU A 344 18.26 24.11 27.25
C LEU A 344 17.01 23.36 26.79
N ASN A 345 15.84 23.73 27.31
CA ASN A 345 14.56 23.08 27.02
C ASN A 345 13.82 23.65 25.80
N LEU A 346 14.22 24.84 25.32
CA LEU A 346 13.63 25.47 24.14
C LEU A 346 14.08 24.82 22.82
N LYS A 347 13.18 24.80 21.84
CA LYS A 347 13.51 24.46 20.45
C LYS A 347 14.43 25.52 19.85
N LEU A 348 15.45 25.11 19.10
CA LEU A 348 16.47 26.01 18.54
C LEU A 348 15.87 27.21 17.77
N LYS A 349 14.85 26.97 16.93
CA LYS A 349 14.17 28.04 16.17
C LYS A 349 13.49 29.07 17.08
N LYS A 350 12.84 28.62 18.15
CA LYS A 350 12.16 29.50 19.11
C LYS A 350 13.19 30.32 19.90
N LEU A 351 14.26 29.66 20.35
CA LEU A 351 15.37 30.31 21.06
C LEU A 351 16.02 31.40 20.21
N LEU A 352 16.38 31.11 18.96
CA LEU A 352 16.92 32.11 18.03
C LEU A 352 16.00 33.30 17.81
N LYS A 353 14.69 33.06 17.65
CA LYS A 353 13.71 34.14 17.48
C LYS A 353 13.70 35.07 18.70
N ILE A 354 13.65 34.51 19.91
CA ILE A 354 13.66 35.27 21.17
C ILE A 354 14.94 36.12 21.26
N LEU A 355 16.09 35.51 20.99
CA LEU A 355 17.39 36.17 21.04
C LEU A 355 17.60 37.23 19.94
N SER A 356 16.81 37.19 18.85
CA SER A 356 16.89 38.17 17.75
C SER A 356 15.92 39.33 17.92
N THR A 357 14.83 39.15 18.67
CA THR A 357 13.87 40.23 18.96
C THR A 357 14.28 41.12 20.12
N SER A 358 15.28 40.73 20.91
CA SER A 358 15.67 41.43 22.14
C SER A 358 16.71 42.54 21.96
N GLU A 359 17.14 42.84 20.73
CA GLU A 359 18.24 43.79 20.44
C GLU A 359 17.89 45.28 20.73
N SER A 360 16.68 45.58 21.22
CA SER A 360 16.23 46.96 21.49
C SER A 360 16.29 47.40 22.96
N THR A 361 16.84 46.60 23.90
CA THR A 361 16.90 46.94 25.33
C THR A 361 18.23 46.55 25.99
N SER A 362 18.63 47.25 27.05
CA SER A 362 19.91 47.11 27.79
C SER A 362 20.18 45.72 28.42
N LEU A 363 19.25 44.76 28.36
CA LEU A 363 19.46 43.31 28.60
C LEU A 363 20.37 42.63 27.55
N ASP A 364 21.12 43.43 26.80
CA ASP A 364 21.66 43.12 25.48
C ASP A 364 22.92 42.24 25.56
N THR A 365 23.76 42.40 26.59
CA THR A 365 25.07 41.73 26.66
C THR A 365 24.95 40.22 26.91
N THR A 366 24.08 39.79 27.83
CA THR A 366 23.85 38.36 28.13
C THR A 366 23.20 37.65 26.95
N ASN A 367 22.17 38.24 26.34
CA ASN A 367 21.50 37.64 25.18
C ASN A 367 22.43 37.59 23.95
N LYS A 368 23.26 38.61 23.74
CA LYS A 368 24.32 38.58 22.71
C LYS A 368 25.32 37.46 22.97
N LYS A 369 25.77 37.24 24.23
CA LYS A 369 26.67 36.14 24.59
C LYS A 369 26.03 34.77 24.32
N VAL A 370 24.78 34.57 24.74
CA VAL A 370 24.02 33.33 24.52
C VAL A 370 23.79 33.08 23.03
N LYS A 371 23.40 34.12 22.27
CA LYS A 371 23.25 34.06 20.81
C LYS A 371 24.58 33.65 20.17
N LYS A 372 25.69 34.29 20.50
CA LYS A 372 27.02 33.96 19.97
C LYS A 372 27.40 32.50 20.23
N GLN A 373 27.21 31.99 21.44
CA GLN A 373 27.49 30.59 21.79
C GLN A 373 26.56 29.61 21.06
N LEU A 374 25.26 29.94 20.96
CA LEU A 374 24.29 29.15 20.21
C LEU A 374 24.66 29.04 18.73
N LEU A 375 25.16 30.13 18.14
CA LEU A 375 25.59 30.17 16.75
C LEU A 375 26.81 29.31 16.51
N LYS A 376 27.82 29.37 17.40
CA LYS A 376 28.97 28.46 17.33
C LYS A 376 28.54 26.99 17.32
N LEU A 377 27.59 26.60 18.18
CA LEU A 377 27.06 25.23 18.21
C LEU A 377 26.38 24.84 16.90
N ILE A 378 25.62 25.75 16.32
CA ILE A 378 24.97 25.55 15.02
C ILE A 378 26.02 25.42 13.91
N ASP A 379 27.10 26.20 13.96
CA ASP A 379 28.21 26.13 13.02
C ASP A 379 28.93 24.79 13.10
N TYR A 380 29.25 24.30 14.30
CA TYR A 380 29.80 22.95 14.48
C TYR A 380 28.92 21.88 13.86
N PHE A 381 27.61 21.97 14.06
CA PHE A 381 26.67 21.03 13.44
C PHE A 381 26.73 21.09 11.89
N TYR A 382 26.82 22.30 11.33
CA TYR A 382 26.91 22.46 9.87
C TYR A 382 28.29 22.15 9.30
N PHE A 383 29.37 22.21 10.08
CA PHE A 383 30.66 21.65 9.68
C PHE A 383 30.60 20.12 9.61
N LEU A 384 29.81 19.48 10.48
CA LEU A 384 29.59 18.03 10.49
C LEU A 384 28.54 17.54 9.48
N SER A 385 27.75 18.41 8.84
CA SER A 385 26.73 18.00 7.87
C SER A 385 27.02 18.60 6.50
N ILE A 386 26.94 17.79 5.43
CA ILE A 386 27.23 18.17 4.03
C ILE A 386 26.18 19.16 3.49
N ASN A 387 25.19 19.54 4.30
CA ASN A 387 24.03 20.29 3.84
C ASN A 387 24.31 21.80 3.80
N GLU A 388 25.14 22.23 2.84
CA GLU A 388 25.41 23.64 2.52
C GLU A 388 24.10 24.43 2.29
N ASN A 389 23.06 23.77 1.76
CA ASN A 389 21.72 24.36 1.60
C ASN A 389 21.07 24.86 2.91
N LYS A 390 21.49 24.33 4.06
CA LYS A 390 20.96 24.72 5.38
C LYS A 390 21.75 25.82 6.07
N LYS A 391 22.96 26.15 5.59
CA LYS A 391 23.66 27.40 5.94
C LYS A 391 22.85 28.62 5.52
N TYR A 392 22.00 28.53 4.50
CA TYR A 392 21.30 29.72 3.97
C TYR A 392 20.08 30.16 4.79
N ILE A 393 19.34 29.21 5.38
CA ILE A 393 18.33 29.56 6.40
C ILE A 393 19.02 30.21 7.61
N TYR A 394 20.22 29.72 7.95
CA TYR A 394 21.09 30.34 8.94
C TYR A 394 21.47 31.79 8.53
N TYR A 395 21.91 32.04 7.28
CA TYR A 395 22.19 33.40 6.80
C TYR A 395 20.95 34.31 6.82
N LEU A 396 19.79 33.80 6.39
CA LEU A 396 18.50 34.49 6.41
C LEU A 396 18.02 34.89 7.82
N PHE A 397 18.43 34.16 8.87
CA PHE A 397 18.05 34.48 10.25
C PHE A 397 19.05 35.37 10.99
N LEU A 398 20.25 35.64 10.42
CA LEU A 398 21.40 36.09 11.21
C LEU A 398 22.22 37.24 10.62
N HIS A 399 22.17 37.47 9.31
CA HIS A 399 23.02 38.47 8.68
C HIS A 399 22.21 39.67 8.18
N ASP A 400 22.87 40.83 8.21
CA ASP A 400 22.35 42.06 7.63
C ASP A 400 22.12 41.91 6.12
N GLU A 401 21.19 42.70 5.56
CA GLU A 401 20.70 42.58 4.18
C GLU A 401 21.81 42.54 3.14
N ASP A 402 22.84 43.35 3.36
CA ASP A 402 23.98 43.50 2.47
C ASP A 402 24.87 42.27 2.44
N GLN A 403 25.04 41.59 3.58
CA GLN A 403 25.82 40.36 3.64
C GLN A 403 25.07 39.19 3.00
N PHE A 404 23.75 39.11 3.19
CA PHE A 404 22.94 38.11 2.50
C PHE A 404 22.99 38.32 0.98
N SER A 405 22.80 39.56 0.52
CA SER A 405 22.84 39.91 -0.90
C SER A 405 24.22 39.66 -1.52
N LYS A 406 25.32 40.04 -0.86
CA LYS A 406 26.69 39.77 -1.32
C LYS A 406 27.00 38.27 -1.41
N GLN A 407 26.55 37.48 -0.45
CA GLN A 407 26.72 36.01 -0.48
C GLN A 407 25.86 35.34 -1.56
N LEU A 408 24.65 35.85 -1.78
CA LEU A 408 23.75 35.36 -2.83
C LEU A 408 24.36 35.61 -4.21
N SER A 409 24.93 36.80 -4.42
CA SER A 409 25.59 37.18 -5.67
C SER A 409 26.87 36.39 -5.94
N SER A 410 27.66 36.10 -4.91
CA SER A 410 28.94 35.39 -5.08
C SER A 410 28.83 33.88 -5.25
N ASN A 411 27.68 33.26 -4.91
CA ASN A 411 27.49 31.81 -4.96
C ASN A 411 26.25 31.37 -5.76
N SER A 412 25.67 32.24 -6.59
CA SER A 412 24.40 32.05 -7.30
C SER A 412 24.28 30.73 -8.08
N GLU A 413 25.30 30.33 -8.85
CA GLU A 413 25.31 29.08 -9.64
C GLU A 413 25.32 27.80 -8.77
N LYS A 414 26.11 27.81 -7.69
CA LYS A 414 26.10 26.75 -6.68
C LYS A 414 24.78 26.71 -5.90
N TRP A 415 24.12 27.86 -5.75
CA TRP A 415 22.80 28.00 -5.13
C TRP A 415 21.74 27.31 -5.97
N LEU A 416 21.69 27.59 -7.27
CA LEU A 416 20.71 27.06 -8.22
C LEU A 416 20.69 25.55 -8.33
N SER A 417 21.86 24.96 -8.60
CA SER A 417 22.02 23.51 -8.81
C SER A 417 21.51 22.71 -7.62
N ARG A 418 21.48 23.34 -6.43
CA ARG A 418 21.11 22.70 -5.16
C ARG A 418 19.74 23.13 -4.62
N MET A 419 19.16 24.24 -5.08
CA MET A 419 17.83 24.74 -4.71
C MET A 419 16.65 24.04 -5.40
N ASN A 420 16.91 23.13 -6.33
CA ASN A 420 15.92 22.43 -7.17
C ASN A 420 14.82 21.63 -6.43
N SER A 421 14.73 21.69 -5.09
CA SER A 421 13.57 21.18 -4.35
C SER A 421 12.55 22.30 -4.05
N SER A 422 11.40 22.23 -4.71
CA SER A 422 10.26 23.17 -4.59
C SER A 422 9.83 23.51 -3.15
N LYS A 423 10.12 22.65 -2.17
CA LYS A 423 9.81 22.85 -0.75
C LYS A 423 10.67 23.93 -0.06
N ASN A 424 11.93 24.13 -0.48
CA ASN A 424 12.81 25.13 0.12
C ASN A 424 12.48 26.53 -0.44
N ILE A 425 12.25 26.61 -1.74
CA ILE A 425 11.80 27.80 -2.45
C ILE A 425 10.54 28.38 -1.79
N ARG A 426 9.51 27.56 -1.52
CA ARG A 426 8.27 28.04 -0.86
C ARG A 426 8.49 28.66 0.51
N LYS A 427 9.45 28.16 1.30
CA LYS A 427 9.79 28.73 2.61
C LYS A 427 10.55 30.04 2.47
N ILE A 428 11.40 30.13 1.46
CA ILE A 428 12.17 31.33 1.14
C ILE A 428 11.21 32.41 0.63
N CYS A 429 10.33 32.10 -0.34
CA CYS A 429 9.32 33.05 -0.84
C CYS A 429 8.41 33.57 0.29
N LYS A 430 7.83 32.71 1.15
CA LYS A 430 7.04 33.19 2.30
C LYS A 430 7.79 34.11 3.26
N TYR A 431 9.12 34.02 3.29
CA TYR A 431 9.94 34.91 4.09
C TYR A 431 10.27 36.20 3.33
N ILE A 432 10.64 36.10 2.06
CA ILE A 432 10.93 37.26 1.19
C ILE A 432 9.68 38.15 1.03
N GLU A 433 8.49 37.54 0.87
CA GLU A 433 7.19 38.22 0.85
C GLU A 433 6.98 39.13 2.07
N ARG A 434 7.37 38.66 3.26
CA ARG A 434 7.16 39.40 4.50
C ARG A 434 8.12 40.58 4.67
N TYR A 435 9.23 40.61 3.92
CA TYR A 435 10.31 41.53 4.23
C TYR A 435 10.84 42.35 3.04
N LYS A 436 11.05 41.81 1.81
CA LYS A 436 11.83 42.51 0.74
C LYS A 436 11.51 42.09 -0.72
N PRO A 437 10.58 42.75 -1.44
CA PRO A 437 10.21 42.43 -2.83
C PRO A 437 11.33 42.54 -3.88
N SER A 438 12.35 43.38 -3.65
CA SER A 438 13.47 43.61 -4.57
C SER A 438 14.31 42.36 -4.86
N ILE A 439 14.42 41.44 -3.89
CA ILE A 439 15.13 40.17 -4.02
C ILE A 439 14.45 39.26 -5.07
N TYR A 440 13.14 39.40 -5.31
CA TYR A 440 12.44 38.62 -6.33
C TYR A 440 12.80 39.00 -7.75
N VAL A 441 12.97 40.30 -8.01
CA VAL A 441 13.38 40.79 -9.33
C VAL A 441 14.78 40.28 -9.66
N TYR A 442 15.67 40.23 -8.66
CA TYR A 442 16.97 39.60 -8.81
C TYR A 442 16.85 38.09 -9.10
N LEU A 443 16.15 37.33 -8.26
CA LEU A 443 16.01 35.88 -8.42
C LEU A 443 15.33 35.47 -9.74
N SER A 444 14.38 36.25 -10.25
CA SER A 444 13.70 35.99 -11.53
C SER A 444 14.56 36.33 -12.73
N LYS A 445 15.35 37.41 -12.68
CA LYS A 445 16.32 37.76 -13.75
C LYS A 445 17.47 36.75 -13.84
N THR A 446 17.97 36.31 -12.68
CA THR A 446 19.12 35.40 -12.66
C THR A 446 18.72 33.97 -13.02
N PHE A 447 17.46 33.56 -12.78
CA PHE A 447 17.09 32.14 -12.77
C PHE A 447 15.74 31.80 -13.43
N PRO A 448 15.68 31.73 -14.77
CA PRO A 448 14.44 31.42 -15.52
C PRO A 448 13.83 30.05 -15.20
N ASP A 449 14.65 29.07 -14.79
CA ASP A 449 14.21 27.70 -14.45
C ASP A 449 13.45 27.60 -13.11
N LEU A 450 13.39 28.68 -12.33
CA LEU A 450 12.66 28.77 -11.05
C LEU A 450 11.16 29.04 -11.27
N ILE A 451 10.56 28.32 -12.22
CA ILE A 451 9.11 28.26 -12.49
C ILE A 451 8.30 28.11 -11.19
N TRP A 452 8.82 27.33 -10.24
CA TRP A 452 8.21 27.14 -8.92
C TRP A 452 8.13 28.41 -8.07
N SER A 453 9.18 29.24 -8.09
CA SER A 453 9.17 30.52 -7.40
C SER A 453 8.13 31.43 -8.02
N ILE A 454 8.08 31.50 -9.35
CA ILE A 454 7.14 32.33 -10.08
C ILE A 454 5.70 31.97 -9.71
N ILE A 455 5.35 30.68 -9.71
CA ILE A 455 4.03 30.20 -9.28
C ILE A 455 3.69 30.68 -7.87
N ILE A 456 4.64 30.50 -6.94
CA ILE A 456 4.42 30.86 -5.53
C ILE A 456 4.29 32.37 -5.36
N ILE A 457 5.08 33.16 -6.10
CA ILE A 457 5.03 34.62 -6.04
C ILE A 457 3.70 35.12 -6.58
N ILE A 458 3.22 34.62 -7.73
CA ILE A 458 1.94 35.02 -8.31
C ILE A 458 0.77 34.76 -7.34
N ARG A 459 0.83 33.66 -6.58
CA ARG A 459 -0.23 33.30 -5.62
C ARG A 459 -0.27 34.15 -4.36
N VAL A 460 0.85 34.75 -4.00
CA VAL A 460 1.07 35.19 -2.61
C VAL A 460 1.47 36.66 -2.53
N ALA A 461 2.11 37.21 -3.56
CA ALA A 461 2.49 38.62 -3.57
C ALA A 461 1.29 39.53 -3.86
N ASP A 462 1.43 40.81 -3.52
CA ASP A 462 0.46 41.84 -3.89
C ASP A 462 0.37 42.01 -5.41
N LEU A 463 -0.78 42.50 -5.89
CA LEU A 463 -1.08 42.63 -7.31
C LEU A 463 -0.01 43.41 -8.09
N LYS A 464 0.57 44.47 -7.50
CA LYS A 464 1.60 45.28 -8.19
C LYS A 464 2.88 44.48 -8.42
N THR A 465 3.31 43.72 -7.42
CA THR A 465 4.47 42.82 -7.53
C THR A 465 4.22 41.73 -8.57
N VAL A 466 3.01 41.15 -8.59
CA VAL A 466 2.64 40.13 -9.57
C VAL A 466 2.67 40.68 -11.01
N LYS A 467 2.08 41.86 -11.25
CA LYS A 467 2.11 42.51 -12.58
C LYS A 467 3.54 42.75 -13.06
N GLY A 468 4.38 43.35 -12.21
CA GLY A 468 5.79 43.62 -12.56
C GLY A 468 6.60 42.35 -12.84
N LEU A 469 6.31 41.25 -12.15
CA LEU A 469 6.95 39.95 -12.41
C LEU A 469 6.49 39.34 -13.74
N ILE A 470 5.18 39.38 -14.03
CA ILE A 470 4.64 38.90 -15.31
C ILE A 470 5.23 39.69 -16.48
N ASP A 471 5.29 41.02 -16.36
CA ASP A 471 5.95 41.89 -17.34
C ASP A 471 7.39 41.48 -17.60
N LEU A 472 8.15 41.23 -16.52
CA LEU A 472 9.54 40.80 -16.64
C LEU A 472 9.66 39.47 -17.39
N ILE A 473 8.79 38.50 -17.08
CA ILE A 473 8.82 37.16 -17.67
C ILE A 473 8.44 37.19 -19.16
N LEU A 474 7.43 37.99 -19.52
CA LEU A 474 6.89 38.01 -20.88
C LEU A 474 7.66 38.96 -21.81
N LYS A 475 8.35 39.97 -21.29
CA LYS A 475 9.25 40.84 -22.07
C LYS A 475 10.52 40.13 -22.53
N ASP A 476 10.92 39.03 -21.88
CA ASP A 476 11.99 38.19 -22.39
C ASP A 476 11.52 37.50 -23.66
N LYS A 477 12.16 37.78 -24.82
CA LYS A 477 11.64 37.50 -26.17
C LYS A 477 11.48 36.01 -26.53
N ASN A 478 11.75 35.11 -25.59
CA ASN A 478 11.64 33.67 -25.80
C ASN A 478 11.01 32.94 -24.61
N PRO A 479 9.81 33.34 -24.13
CA PRO A 479 9.19 32.65 -23.03
C PRO A 479 8.74 31.29 -23.54
N ASN A 480 9.42 30.23 -23.08
CA ASN A 480 9.07 28.85 -23.39
C ASN A 480 7.55 28.66 -23.17
N LEU A 481 6.81 28.10 -24.16
CA LEU A 481 5.34 27.94 -24.18
C LEU A 481 4.75 27.38 -22.87
N ASN A 482 5.56 26.65 -22.09
CA ASN A 482 5.19 26.14 -20.77
C ASN A 482 4.91 27.22 -19.72
N MET A 483 5.50 28.42 -19.80
CA MET A 483 5.36 29.46 -18.77
C MET A 483 3.95 30.02 -18.66
N ARG A 484 3.22 30.12 -19.78
CA ARG A 484 1.82 30.60 -19.79
C ARG A 484 0.94 29.72 -18.90
N GLY A 485 1.09 28.40 -19.03
CA GLY A 485 0.35 27.45 -18.18
C GLY A 485 0.71 27.56 -16.71
N HIS A 486 1.98 27.86 -16.39
CA HIS A 486 2.40 28.08 -15.01
C HIS A 486 1.82 29.36 -14.41
N ILE A 487 1.80 30.47 -15.16
CA ILE A 487 1.19 31.73 -14.73
C ILE A 487 -0.29 31.49 -14.43
N LEU A 488 -1.05 30.92 -15.37
CA LEU A 488 -2.47 30.65 -15.21
C LEU A 488 -2.79 29.68 -14.06
N ALA A 489 -1.96 28.65 -13.86
CA ALA A 489 -2.09 27.73 -12.72
C ALA A 489 -1.84 28.41 -11.35
N SER A 490 -1.36 29.64 -11.36
CA SER A 490 -1.00 30.40 -10.17
C SER A 490 -1.98 31.52 -9.86
N ILE A 491 -2.90 31.81 -10.76
CA ILE A 491 -3.88 32.88 -10.56
C ILE A 491 -4.94 32.39 -9.58
N GLU A 492 -5.07 33.13 -8.48
CA GLU A 492 -6.11 32.90 -7.46
C GLU A 492 -7.22 33.98 -7.50
N SER A 493 -7.06 35.04 -8.29
CA SER A 493 -7.96 36.20 -8.35
C SER A 493 -8.27 36.63 -9.79
N THR A 494 -9.41 37.29 -10.00
CA THR A 494 -9.83 37.73 -11.35
C THR A 494 -9.05 38.94 -11.85
N GLU A 495 -8.55 39.78 -10.95
CA GLU A 495 -7.81 41.01 -11.27
C GLU A 495 -6.47 40.74 -11.97
N ILE A 496 -5.81 39.63 -11.65
CA ILE A 496 -4.59 39.22 -12.38
C ILE A 496 -4.96 38.77 -13.79
N LEU A 497 -6.09 38.08 -13.95
CA LEU A 497 -6.57 37.65 -15.26
C LEU A 497 -7.01 38.83 -16.12
N ASP A 498 -7.66 39.84 -15.54
CA ASP A 498 -8.01 41.10 -16.22
C ASP A 498 -6.77 41.82 -16.72
N TYR A 499 -5.72 41.87 -15.89
CA TYR A 499 -4.45 42.42 -16.33
C TYR A 499 -3.82 41.63 -17.49
N LEU A 500 -3.88 40.30 -17.47
CA LEU A 500 -3.44 39.49 -18.62
C LEU A 500 -4.31 39.73 -19.85
N PHE A 501 -5.60 40.01 -19.67
CA PHE A 501 -6.51 40.35 -20.76
C PHE A 501 -6.17 41.70 -21.37
N GLU A 502 -5.92 42.73 -20.56
CA GLU A 502 -5.59 44.09 -21.02
C GLU A 502 -4.19 44.17 -21.65
N ALA A 503 -3.17 43.56 -21.01
CA ALA A 503 -1.77 43.73 -21.41
C ALA A 503 -1.25 42.60 -22.32
N TYR A 504 -1.84 41.41 -22.26
CA TYR A 504 -1.32 40.19 -22.91
C TYR A 504 -2.42 39.36 -23.59
N GLN A 505 -3.46 40.03 -24.11
CA GLN A 505 -4.63 39.40 -24.74
C GLN A 505 -4.25 38.33 -25.77
N ASP A 506 -3.34 38.66 -26.69
CA ASP A 506 -2.95 37.80 -27.81
C ASP A 506 -1.97 36.68 -27.41
N GLU A 507 -1.56 36.62 -26.14
CA GLU A 507 -0.78 35.51 -25.62
C GLU A 507 -1.62 34.48 -24.89
N PHE A 508 -2.55 34.96 -24.06
CA PHE A 508 -3.34 34.11 -23.16
C PHE A 508 -4.71 33.79 -23.73
N PHE A 509 -5.30 34.66 -24.55
CA PHE A 509 -6.69 34.54 -25.00
C PHE A 509 -6.78 34.15 -26.47
N VAL A 510 -5.78 33.47 -27.04
CA VAL A 510 -5.80 33.10 -28.47
C VAL A 510 -6.89 32.08 -28.81
N GLN A 511 -7.35 32.09 -30.06
CA GLN A 511 -8.30 31.11 -30.56
C GLN A 511 -7.79 29.67 -30.36
N ASN A 512 -8.66 28.79 -29.88
CA ASN A 512 -8.37 27.38 -29.61
C ASN A 512 -7.21 27.12 -28.62
N ASN A 513 -6.99 28.03 -27.67
CA ASN A 513 -6.00 27.81 -26.61
C ASN A 513 -6.45 26.74 -25.61
N ASN A 514 -5.50 26.02 -25.01
CA ASN A 514 -5.77 25.00 -23.99
C ASN A 514 -5.51 25.50 -22.56
N ASN A 515 -5.54 26.82 -22.35
CA ASN A 515 -5.05 27.44 -21.11
C ASN A 515 -5.98 27.21 -19.91
N TRP A 516 -7.28 27.02 -20.18
CA TRP A 516 -8.31 26.73 -19.17
C TRP A 516 -7.95 25.56 -18.24
N GLN A 517 -7.22 24.56 -18.74
CA GLN A 517 -6.88 23.34 -17.99
C GLN A 517 -5.92 23.60 -16.82
N TYR A 518 -5.24 24.75 -16.81
CA TYR A 518 -4.27 25.11 -15.79
C TYR A 518 -4.90 25.79 -14.59
N ILE A 519 -6.04 26.46 -14.78
CA ILE A 519 -6.68 27.24 -13.73
C ILE A 519 -7.14 26.32 -12.61
N SER A 520 -6.88 26.72 -11.35
CA SER A 520 -7.25 25.95 -10.17
C SER A 520 -8.36 26.58 -9.32
N ASN A 521 -8.91 27.72 -9.75
CA ASN A 521 -9.96 28.46 -9.04
C ASN A 521 -11.22 28.57 -9.93
N LEU A 522 -12.39 28.26 -9.37
CA LEU A 522 -13.68 28.27 -10.07
C LEU A 522 -14.09 29.66 -10.57
N GLN A 523 -13.93 30.69 -9.73
CA GLN A 523 -14.28 32.07 -10.09
C GLN A 523 -13.39 32.57 -11.23
N VAL A 524 -12.10 32.20 -11.21
CA VAL A 524 -11.14 32.59 -12.25
C VAL A 524 -11.48 31.93 -13.59
N ILE A 525 -11.87 30.64 -13.62
CA ILE A 525 -12.27 30.01 -14.89
C ILE A 525 -13.59 30.57 -15.41
N GLU A 526 -14.57 30.84 -14.54
CA GLU A 526 -15.84 31.46 -14.94
C GLU A 526 -15.62 32.84 -15.55
N HIS A 527 -14.71 33.61 -14.96
CA HIS A 527 -14.31 34.90 -15.51
C HIS A 527 -13.57 34.76 -16.84
N TYR A 528 -12.66 33.79 -16.95
CA TYR A 528 -11.95 33.51 -18.19
C TYR A 528 -12.87 33.10 -19.34
N GLU A 529 -13.88 32.28 -19.04
CA GLU A 529 -14.91 31.87 -19.99
C GLU A 529 -15.70 33.09 -20.51
N LYS A 530 -16.05 34.05 -19.63
CA LYS A 530 -16.70 35.32 -20.03
C LYS A 530 -15.81 36.15 -20.94
N LEU A 531 -14.53 36.30 -20.59
CA LEU A 531 -13.56 37.05 -21.39
C LEU A 531 -13.29 36.41 -22.76
N MET A 532 -13.24 35.08 -22.84
CA MET A 532 -13.15 34.39 -24.13
C MET A 532 -14.40 34.58 -24.98
N THR A 533 -15.57 34.52 -24.35
CA THR A 533 -16.86 34.73 -25.01
C THR A 533 -17.00 36.16 -25.55
N SER A 534 -16.56 37.17 -24.81
CA SER A 534 -16.60 38.58 -25.26
C SER A 534 -15.71 38.82 -26.48
N LEU A 535 -14.62 38.07 -26.61
CA LEU A 535 -13.75 38.09 -27.80
C LEU A 535 -14.27 37.22 -28.95
N GLN A 536 -15.38 36.50 -28.78
CA GLN A 536 -15.86 35.47 -29.70
C GLN A 536 -14.80 34.41 -30.00
N ARG A 537 -13.94 34.12 -29.02
CA ARG A 537 -12.88 33.11 -29.12
C ARG A 537 -13.28 31.86 -28.34
N THR A 538 -12.78 30.72 -28.78
CA THR A 538 -13.04 29.42 -28.14
C THR A 538 -11.78 28.85 -27.52
N PHE A 539 -11.95 28.03 -26.48
CA PHE A 539 -10.92 27.15 -25.97
C PHE A 539 -10.74 25.95 -26.89
N GLY A 540 -9.52 25.42 -26.97
CA GLY A 540 -9.23 24.15 -27.60
C GLY A 540 -9.50 22.97 -26.65
N PHE A 541 -10.01 21.88 -27.22
CA PHE A 541 -10.13 20.60 -26.55
C PHE A 541 -8.83 19.78 -26.73
N LEU A 542 -8.01 19.75 -25.68
CA LEU A 542 -6.93 18.80 -25.36
C LEU A 542 -6.11 18.11 -26.50
N LYS A 543 -4.80 18.40 -26.55
CA LYS A 543 -3.74 17.47 -26.98
C LYS A 543 -2.86 17.07 -25.77
N ILE A 544 -3.28 16.10 -24.94
CA ILE A 544 -2.61 15.72 -23.66
C ILE A 544 -1.24 15.03 -23.83
N ARG A 545 -0.60 15.07 -25.00
CA ARG A 545 0.56 14.22 -25.24
C ARG A 545 1.81 14.65 -24.45
N SER A 546 1.96 15.89 -23.98
CA SER A 546 3.24 16.39 -23.43
C SER A 546 3.24 17.16 -22.10
N GLN A 547 2.12 17.59 -21.53
CA GLN A 547 2.14 18.63 -20.46
C GLN A 547 2.11 18.10 -19.01
N THR A 548 2.64 16.90 -18.77
CA THR A 548 2.51 16.16 -17.49
C THR A 548 3.18 16.79 -16.27
N ARG A 549 4.12 17.72 -16.43
CA ARG A 549 4.81 18.33 -15.28
C ARG A 549 4.01 19.46 -14.64
N LEU A 550 3.28 20.23 -15.44
CA LEU A 550 2.36 21.28 -14.99
C LEU A 550 1.21 20.72 -14.14
N ALA A 551 0.85 19.46 -14.39
CA ALA A 551 -0.35 18.82 -13.88
C ALA A 551 -0.28 18.38 -12.39
N LYS A 552 0.82 18.56 -11.66
CA LYS A 552 0.91 18.07 -10.27
C LYS A 552 0.36 19.00 -9.18
N HIS A 553 -0.13 20.20 -9.53
CA HIS A 553 -0.31 21.30 -8.56
C HIS A 553 -1.71 21.89 -8.42
N SER A 554 -2.64 21.57 -9.32
CA SER A 554 -4.06 21.82 -9.05
C SER A 554 -4.60 20.71 -8.14
N ASN A 555 -5.54 21.03 -7.27
CA ASN A 555 -6.30 20.01 -6.57
C ASN A 555 -6.93 19.07 -7.62
N ASP A 556 -6.57 17.78 -7.59
CA ASP A 556 -6.97 16.83 -8.64
C ASP A 556 -8.49 16.84 -8.86
N SER A 557 -9.28 17.08 -7.78
CA SER A 557 -10.74 17.14 -7.83
C SER A 557 -11.29 18.26 -8.71
N PHE A 558 -10.56 19.36 -8.80
CA PHE A 558 -11.00 20.51 -9.58
C PHE A 558 -10.93 20.25 -11.09
N ARG A 559 -10.08 19.33 -11.55
CA ARG A 559 -9.94 19.05 -12.98
C ARG A 559 -11.11 18.31 -13.59
N LEU A 560 -11.70 17.38 -12.85
CA LEU A 560 -12.93 16.74 -13.33
C LEU A 560 -14.07 17.73 -13.42
N VAL A 561 -14.11 18.71 -12.50
CA VAL A 561 -15.06 19.82 -12.57
C VAL A 561 -14.82 20.63 -13.85
N LEU A 562 -13.58 21.04 -14.14
CA LEU A 562 -13.25 21.76 -15.38
C LEU A 562 -13.57 20.95 -16.64
N LEU A 563 -13.25 19.65 -16.66
CA LEU A 563 -13.58 18.77 -17.77
C LEU A 563 -15.10 18.66 -17.94
N GLY A 564 -15.85 18.53 -16.85
CA GLY A 564 -17.30 18.54 -16.85
C GLY A 564 -17.87 19.84 -17.41
N ARG A 565 -17.35 20.99 -17.00
CA ARG A 565 -17.71 22.31 -17.56
C ARG A 565 -17.43 22.37 -19.06
N ALA A 566 -16.22 22.00 -19.48
CA ALA A 566 -15.82 22.01 -20.88
C ALA A 566 -16.73 21.13 -21.75
N LEU A 567 -17.07 19.93 -21.28
CA LEU A 567 -17.98 19.02 -21.94
C LEU A 567 -19.45 19.49 -21.91
N SER A 568 -19.81 20.40 -21.00
CA SER A 568 -21.16 20.98 -20.90
C SER A 568 -21.36 22.18 -21.81
N ASN A 569 -20.28 22.82 -22.25
CA ASN A 569 -20.32 24.03 -23.06
C ASN A 569 -19.54 23.86 -24.39
N PRO A 570 -20.02 23.02 -25.32
CA PRO A 570 -19.32 22.76 -26.57
C PRO A 570 -19.17 24.00 -27.47
N SER A 571 -19.99 25.03 -27.26
CA SER A 571 -19.89 26.29 -27.99
C SER A 571 -18.60 27.07 -27.66
N LEU A 572 -18.17 27.02 -26.40
CA LEU A 572 -16.99 27.72 -25.92
C LEU A 572 -15.73 26.83 -25.96
N TYR A 573 -15.90 25.51 -25.89
CA TYR A 573 -14.81 24.54 -25.90
C TYR A 573 -14.77 23.78 -27.22
N PHE A 574 -14.10 24.38 -28.20
CA PHE A 574 -14.00 23.88 -29.56
C PHE A 574 -13.14 22.62 -29.66
N ARG A 575 -13.67 21.64 -30.39
CA ARG A 575 -13.00 20.38 -30.68
C ARG A 575 -12.71 20.25 -32.16
N ALA A 576 -11.42 20.25 -32.51
CA ALA A 576 -11.01 19.96 -33.86
C ALA A 576 -11.45 18.54 -34.26
N ASN A 577 -12.15 18.42 -35.40
CA ASN A 577 -12.52 17.20 -36.12
C ASN A 577 -13.91 16.57 -35.89
N GLY A 578 -14.89 17.26 -35.29
CA GLY A 578 -16.27 16.75 -35.26
C GLY A 578 -16.44 15.38 -34.59
N LEU A 579 -15.41 14.87 -33.90
CA LEU A 579 -15.49 13.66 -33.10
C LEU A 579 -16.41 14.00 -31.93
N CYS A 580 -17.67 13.58 -32.01
CA CYS A 580 -18.67 13.77 -30.98
C CYS A 580 -18.29 13.08 -29.65
N HIS A 581 -17.20 12.28 -29.66
CA HIS A 581 -16.96 11.29 -28.62
C HIS A 581 -15.61 11.41 -27.91
N TYR A 582 -15.61 11.67 -26.60
CA TYR A 582 -14.37 11.81 -25.82
C TYR A 582 -13.91 10.45 -25.28
N HIS A 583 -12.72 10.00 -25.71
CA HIS A 583 -12.08 8.78 -25.20
C HIS A 583 -11.19 9.12 -24.02
N LEU A 584 -11.60 8.68 -22.83
CA LEU A 584 -10.83 8.83 -21.60
C LEU A 584 -9.78 7.70 -21.54
N HIS A 585 -8.64 7.88 -22.23
CA HIS A 585 -7.54 6.92 -22.15
C HIS A 585 -6.94 6.88 -20.74
N PHE A 586 -6.59 5.68 -20.24
CA PHE A 586 -6.03 5.49 -18.89
C PHE A 586 -4.89 6.45 -18.56
N ARG A 587 -3.91 6.58 -19.47
CA ARG A 587 -2.75 7.45 -19.27
C ARG A 587 -3.16 8.91 -19.10
N HIS A 588 -4.21 9.36 -19.79
CA HIS A 588 -4.72 10.72 -19.74
C HIS A 588 -5.44 10.99 -18.43
N THR A 589 -6.30 10.06 -18.01
CA THR A 589 -7.08 10.19 -16.78
C THR A 589 -6.22 10.07 -15.53
N LYS A 590 -5.28 9.12 -15.50
CA LYS A 590 -4.29 9.00 -14.42
C LYS A 590 -3.44 10.28 -14.30
N ARG A 591 -3.11 10.93 -15.42
CA ARG A 591 -2.39 12.21 -15.42
C ARG A 591 -3.27 13.38 -14.95
N LEU A 592 -4.56 13.38 -15.31
CA LEU A 592 -5.50 14.41 -14.92
C LEU A 592 -5.84 14.34 -13.42
N ILE A 593 -6.06 13.14 -12.89
CA ILE A 593 -6.63 12.94 -11.56
C ILE A 593 -5.57 12.59 -10.50
N GLY A 594 -4.30 12.40 -10.91
CA GLY A 594 -3.20 12.10 -10.00
C GLY A 594 -3.39 10.78 -9.24
N ASP A 595 -2.75 10.64 -8.08
CA ASP A 595 -2.87 9.46 -7.23
C ASP A 595 -4.14 9.51 -6.34
N LYS A 596 -4.94 10.60 -6.44
CA LYS A 596 -6.15 10.85 -5.63
C LYS A 596 -7.45 10.58 -6.39
N VAL A 597 -7.41 9.71 -7.41
CA VAL A 597 -8.59 9.21 -8.15
C VAL A 597 -9.74 8.79 -7.23
N TYR A 598 -9.40 8.31 -6.05
CA TYR A 598 -10.35 7.80 -5.07
C TYR A 598 -11.42 8.81 -4.64
N ASN A 599 -11.07 10.10 -4.47
CA ASN A 599 -12.04 11.09 -3.99
C ASN A 599 -12.97 11.63 -5.09
N GLN A 600 -12.91 11.04 -6.28
CA GLN A 600 -13.44 11.63 -7.51
C GLN A 600 -14.29 10.67 -8.33
N LEU A 601 -14.54 9.46 -7.83
CA LEU A 601 -15.28 8.44 -8.57
C LEU A 601 -16.70 8.90 -8.92
N ASP A 602 -17.40 9.55 -7.99
CA ASP A 602 -18.76 10.06 -8.23
C ASP A 602 -18.77 11.11 -9.34
N ALA A 603 -17.73 11.95 -9.42
CA ALA A 603 -17.59 12.90 -10.52
C ALA A 603 -17.36 12.18 -11.85
N ILE A 604 -16.60 11.08 -11.88
CA ILE A 604 -16.41 10.28 -13.10
C ILE A 604 -17.72 9.59 -13.51
N ILE A 605 -18.41 8.97 -12.55
CA ILE A 605 -19.72 8.34 -12.78
C ILE A 605 -20.71 9.39 -13.31
N SER A 606 -20.75 10.58 -12.72
CA SER A 606 -21.58 11.69 -13.20
C SER A 606 -21.22 12.12 -14.63
N LEU A 607 -19.93 12.21 -14.97
CA LEU A 607 -19.50 12.50 -16.35
C LEU A 607 -19.94 11.42 -17.35
N PHE A 608 -20.04 10.16 -16.91
CA PHE A 608 -20.61 9.07 -17.70
C PHE A 608 -22.12 9.16 -17.84
N GLU A 609 -22.83 9.35 -16.73
CA GLU A 609 -24.29 9.42 -16.66
C GLU A 609 -24.84 10.61 -17.46
N THR A 610 -24.11 11.72 -17.50
CA THR A 610 -24.44 12.88 -18.35
C THR A 610 -24.24 12.61 -19.84
N GLY A 611 -23.72 11.44 -20.22
CA GLY A 611 -23.49 11.05 -21.61
C GLY A 611 -22.35 11.83 -22.28
N LYS A 612 -21.47 12.47 -21.50
CA LYS A 612 -20.39 13.31 -22.01
C LYS A 612 -19.09 12.54 -22.28
N LEU A 613 -18.99 11.30 -21.80
CA LEU A 613 -17.91 10.35 -22.06
C LEU A 613 -18.47 9.14 -22.80
N ASP A 614 -17.82 8.69 -23.87
CA ASP A 614 -18.31 7.54 -24.66
C ASP A 614 -17.53 6.27 -24.39
N ILE A 615 -16.21 6.39 -24.22
CA ILE A 615 -15.34 5.26 -23.92
C ILE A 615 -14.40 5.60 -22.78
N VAL A 616 -14.30 4.68 -21.82
CA VAL A 616 -13.28 4.71 -20.77
C VAL A 616 -12.50 3.42 -20.75
N ASP A 617 -11.19 3.57 -20.60
CA ASP A 617 -10.28 2.43 -20.50
C ASP A 617 -10.43 1.76 -19.14
N GLY A 618 -10.72 0.47 -19.09
CA GLY A 618 -10.92 -0.32 -17.88
C GLY A 618 -9.66 -0.43 -17.01
N GLU A 619 -8.47 -0.33 -17.62
CA GLU A 619 -7.17 -0.22 -16.93
C GLU A 619 -7.18 0.97 -15.93
N PHE A 620 -7.96 2.01 -16.22
CA PHE A 620 -8.17 3.14 -15.33
C PHE A 620 -8.78 2.78 -13.99
N ILE A 621 -9.74 1.87 -14.00
CA ILE A 621 -10.55 1.54 -12.83
C ILE A 621 -9.76 0.62 -11.90
N LEU A 622 -8.93 -0.25 -12.46
CA LEU A 622 -8.21 -1.28 -11.71
C LEU A 622 -6.85 -0.82 -11.20
N GLY A 623 -6.21 0.13 -11.89
CA GLY A 623 -4.88 0.61 -11.55
C GLY A 623 -3.81 -0.48 -11.65
N LYS A 624 -2.54 -0.08 -11.69
CA LYS A 624 -1.43 -1.05 -11.52
C LYS A 624 -1.24 -1.47 -10.06
N ASP A 625 -1.68 -0.62 -9.13
CA ASP A 625 -1.65 -0.90 -7.69
C ASP A 625 -2.97 -1.59 -7.31
N THR A 626 -2.96 -2.91 -7.46
CA THR A 626 -4.10 -3.83 -7.31
C THR A 626 -4.76 -3.80 -5.93
N ASN A 627 -4.13 -3.13 -4.96
CA ASN A 627 -4.55 -3.09 -3.57
C ASN A 627 -5.83 -2.29 -3.33
N ASN A 628 -6.29 -1.41 -4.23
CA ASN A 628 -7.48 -0.58 -3.97
C ASN A 628 -8.81 -1.20 -4.47
N THR A 629 -9.19 -2.31 -3.84
CA THR A 629 -10.35 -3.16 -4.14
C THR A 629 -11.70 -2.45 -4.06
N LEU A 630 -11.96 -1.64 -3.02
CA LEU A 630 -13.31 -1.11 -2.73
C LEU A 630 -13.87 -0.14 -3.79
N MET A 631 -13.05 0.78 -4.33
CA MET A 631 -13.53 1.79 -5.29
C MET A 631 -13.60 1.25 -6.72
N THR A 632 -12.65 0.38 -7.09
CA THR A 632 -12.75 -0.45 -8.28
C THR A 632 -14.10 -1.20 -8.24
N GLN A 633 -14.43 -1.79 -7.10
CA GLN A 633 -15.69 -2.50 -6.92
C GLN A 633 -16.91 -1.59 -7.02
N SER A 634 -16.91 -0.37 -6.46
CA SER A 634 -18.07 0.53 -6.57
C SER A 634 -18.35 0.93 -8.03
N PHE A 635 -17.32 1.35 -8.77
CA PHE A 635 -17.49 1.67 -10.19
C PHE A 635 -17.86 0.44 -11.01
N LEU A 636 -17.20 -0.69 -10.78
CA LEU A 636 -17.49 -1.92 -11.50
C LEU A 636 -18.89 -2.45 -11.19
N LYS A 637 -19.33 -2.41 -9.93
CA LYS A 637 -20.72 -2.75 -9.56
C LYS A 637 -21.70 -1.83 -10.26
N TRP A 638 -21.42 -0.52 -10.27
CA TRP A 638 -22.22 0.43 -11.02
C TRP A 638 -22.24 0.08 -12.52
N ALA A 639 -21.09 -0.15 -13.13
CA ALA A 639 -20.97 -0.49 -14.54
C ALA A 639 -21.74 -1.79 -14.84
N MET A 640 -21.46 -2.88 -14.12
CA MET A 640 -22.09 -4.18 -14.32
C MET A 640 -23.61 -4.11 -14.13
N LYS A 641 -24.10 -3.36 -13.13
CA LYS A 641 -25.55 -3.13 -12.90
C LYS A 641 -26.23 -2.42 -14.09
N HIS A 642 -25.52 -1.52 -14.77
CA HIS A 642 -26.06 -0.74 -15.89
C HIS A 642 -25.72 -1.32 -17.28
N SER A 643 -24.92 -2.40 -17.34
CA SER A 643 -24.58 -3.04 -18.61
C SER A 643 -25.72 -3.94 -19.06
N LYS A 644 -26.32 -3.64 -20.22
CA LYS A 644 -27.44 -4.44 -20.77
C LYS A 644 -26.98 -5.74 -21.41
N THR A 645 -25.73 -5.81 -21.87
CA THR A 645 -25.15 -6.99 -22.52
C THR A 645 -23.65 -7.05 -22.27
N ILE A 646 -23.18 -8.12 -21.63
CA ILE A 646 -21.77 -8.49 -21.61
C ILE A 646 -21.54 -9.41 -22.81
N LYS A 647 -20.98 -8.87 -23.89
CA LYS A 647 -20.55 -9.69 -25.03
C LYS A 647 -19.07 -10.01 -24.84
N PHE A 648 -18.79 -11.26 -24.50
CA PHE A 648 -17.41 -11.75 -24.51
C PHE A 648 -16.91 -11.82 -25.96
N PRO A 649 -15.68 -11.40 -26.25
CA PRO A 649 -15.12 -11.58 -27.58
C PRO A 649 -14.95 -13.09 -27.84
N ASN A 650 -15.61 -13.59 -28.89
CA ASN A 650 -15.66 -15.01 -29.26
C ASN A 650 -14.29 -15.62 -29.69
N GLN A 651 -13.21 -14.82 -29.75
CA GLN A 651 -11.86 -15.30 -30.04
C GLN A 651 -10.81 -14.38 -29.41
N ILE A 652 -9.99 -14.94 -28.50
CA ILE A 652 -8.70 -14.34 -28.15
C ILE A 652 -7.78 -14.57 -29.36
N GLN A 653 -7.46 -13.51 -30.12
CA GLN A 653 -6.60 -13.65 -31.30
C GLN A 653 -5.24 -14.28 -30.92
N LYS A 654 -4.82 -15.32 -31.67
CA LYS A 654 -3.59 -16.11 -31.45
C LYS A 654 -2.29 -15.27 -31.45
N ASN A 655 -2.32 -14.01 -31.86
CA ASN A 655 -1.14 -13.15 -32.05
C ASN A 655 -0.75 -12.31 -30.81
N GLY A 656 -1.27 -12.64 -29.62
CA GLY A 656 -0.88 -11.97 -28.36
C GLY A 656 -1.39 -10.54 -28.17
N LEU A 657 -2.09 -9.98 -29.16
CA LEU A 657 -2.88 -8.76 -29.02
C LEU A 657 -4.27 -9.13 -28.52
N TYR A 658 -4.46 -9.01 -27.21
CA TYR A 658 -5.77 -9.22 -26.60
C TYR A 658 -6.76 -8.18 -27.12
N THR A 659 -7.84 -8.64 -27.75
CA THR A 659 -9.00 -7.78 -28.04
C THR A 659 -9.56 -7.27 -26.72
N LYS A 660 -9.70 -5.96 -26.59
CA LYS A 660 -10.33 -5.36 -25.40
C LYS A 660 -11.76 -5.91 -25.23
N ILE A 661 -12.18 -6.10 -23.99
CA ILE A 661 -13.54 -6.49 -23.62
C ILE A 661 -14.36 -5.21 -23.39
N ASP A 662 -15.38 -5.02 -24.23
CA ASP A 662 -16.23 -3.84 -24.20
C ASP A 662 -17.48 -4.10 -23.35
N LEU A 663 -17.55 -3.52 -22.14
CA LEU A 663 -18.80 -3.41 -21.40
C LEU A 663 -19.65 -2.29 -22.00
N LYS A 664 -20.79 -2.63 -22.61
CA LYS A 664 -21.67 -1.67 -23.27
C LYS A 664 -22.85 -1.29 -22.36
N PHE A 665 -23.07 0.01 -22.19
CA PHE A 665 -24.18 0.59 -21.42
C PHE A 665 -25.05 1.41 -22.35
N LEU A 666 -26.35 1.50 -22.08
CA LEU A 666 -27.23 2.45 -22.72
C LEU A 666 -27.55 3.56 -21.72
N ILE A 667 -26.98 4.75 -21.92
CA ILE A 667 -27.18 5.92 -21.06
C ILE A 667 -27.73 7.04 -21.94
N ASN A 668 -28.92 7.57 -21.57
CA ASN A 668 -29.62 8.62 -22.32
C ASN A 668 -29.76 8.30 -23.83
N GLY A 669 -30.12 7.05 -24.15
CA GLY A 669 -30.29 6.59 -25.53
C GLY A 669 -29.00 6.38 -26.33
N LYS A 670 -27.82 6.59 -25.74
CA LYS A 670 -26.53 6.39 -26.40
C LYS A 670 -25.76 5.22 -25.82
N ILE A 671 -25.08 4.46 -26.68
CA ILE A 671 -24.20 3.36 -26.27
C ILE A 671 -22.90 3.95 -25.71
N ARG A 672 -22.50 3.47 -24.54
CA ARG A 672 -21.27 3.81 -23.82
C ARG A 672 -20.46 2.56 -23.60
N VAL A 673 -19.14 2.68 -23.57
CA VAL A 673 -18.25 1.52 -23.51
C VAL A 673 -17.19 1.69 -22.41
N VAL A 674 -17.03 0.69 -21.56
CA VAL A 674 -15.84 0.56 -20.71
C VAL A 674 -15.02 -0.61 -21.25
N GLN A 675 -13.78 -0.36 -21.65
CA GLN A 675 -12.96 -1.34 -22.34
C GLN A 675 -11.90 -1.94 -21.44
N PHE A 676 -11.98 -3.21 -21.09
CA PHE A 676 -10.99 -3.88 -20.26
C PHE A 676 -9.98 -4.67 -21.11
N ALA A 677 -8.73 -4.78 -20.65
CA ALA A 677 -7.95 -5.95 -21.04
C ALA A 677 -8.61 -7.22 -20.44
N PRO A 678 -8.50 -8.41 -21.06
CA PRO A 678 -9.13 -9.62 -20.51
C PRO A 678 -8.75 -9.93 -19.06
N ILE A 679 -7.47 -9.74 -18.73
CA ILE A 679 -6.93 -9.90 -17.38
C ILE A 679 -7.60 -8.92 -16.40
N ASP A 680 -7.67 -7.66 -16.79
CA ASP A 680 -8.30 -6.60 -16.01
C ASP A 680 -9.79 -6.90 -15.78
N TYR A 681 -10.49 -7.38 -16.80
CA TYR A 681 -11.89 -7.76 -16.69
C TYR A 681 -12.10 -8.94 -15.74
N PHE A 682 -11.26 -9.98 -15.81
CA PHE A 682 -11.30 -11.07 -14.86
C PHE A 682 -11.08 -10.59 -13.42
N ILE A 683 -10.08 -9.73 -13.22
CA ILE A 683 -9.80 -9.15 -11.90
C ILE A 683 -11.00 -8.35 -11.41
N ALA A 684 -11.65 -7.59 -12.30
CA ALA A 684 -12.87 -6.85 -12.03
C ALA A 684 -14.02 -7.75 -11.58
N LEU A 685 -14.30 -8.83 -12.33
CA LEU A 685 -15.35 -9.80 -12.00
C LEU A 685 -15.10 -10.50 -10.67
N TYR A 686 -13.86 -10.94 -10.44
CA TYR A 686 -13.44 -11.56 -9.17
C TYR A 686 -13.66 -10.60 -8.01
N LYS A 687 -13.15 -9.36 -8.11
CA LYS A 687 -13.32 -8.34 -7.07
C LYS A 687 -14.80 -8.03 -6.83
N CYS A 688 -15.66 -8.19 -7.83
CA CYS A 688 -17.09 -7.95 -7.72
C CYS A 688 -17.90 -9.15 -7.22
N ASN A 689 -17.27 -10.31 -6.96
CA ASN A 689 -17.90 -11.60 -6.68
C ASN A 689 -18.90 -12.03 -7.76
N LEU A 690 -18.63 -11.68 -9.01
CA LEU A 690 -19.44 -12.08 -10.16
C LEU A 690 -18.86 -13.35 -10.78
N TYR A 691 -18.73 -14.39 -9.95
CA TYR A 691 -18.05 -15.63 -10.35
C TYR A 691 -18.77 -16.34 -11.49
N GLU A 692 -20.10 -16.35 -11.50
CA GLU A 692 -20.86 -16.95 -12.60
C GLU A 692 -20.59 -16.27 -13.96
N GLU A 693 -20.30 -14.96 -13.99
CA GLU A 693 -19.90 -14.30 -15.23
C GLU A 693 -18.52 -14.77 -15.72
N ILE A 694 -17.61 -15.13 -14.80
CA ILE A 694 -16.32 -15.76 -15.13
C ILE A 694 -16.57 -17.14 -15.75
N ALA A 695 -17.52 -17.92 -15.21
CA ALA A 695 -17.86 -19.23 -15.76
C ALA A 695 -18.54 -19.18 -17.14
N ARG A 696 -19.30 -18.11 -17.42
CA ARG A 696 -19.96 -17.92 -18.74
C ARG A 696 -18.96 -17.66 -19.86
N ALA A 697 -17.74 -17.26 -19.53
CA ALA A 697 -16.65 -17.10 -20.49
C ALA A 697 -16.09 -18.47 -20.93
N LYS A 698 -16.88 -19.24 -21.69
CA LYS A 698 -16.59 -20.63 -22.12
C LYS A 698 -15.27 -20.77 -22.90
N GLU A 699 -14.73 -19.68 -23.42
CA GLU A 699 -13.52 -19.64 -24.24
C GLU A 699 -12.27 -19.16 -23.51
N TRP A 700 -12.39 -18.84 -22.21
CA TRP A 700 -11.21 -18.41 -21.46
C TRP A 700 -10.24 -19.58 -21.29
N ASN A 701 -9.03 -19.39 -21.81
CA ASN A 701 -7.95 -20.29 -21.48
C ASN A 701 -7.68 -20.16 -19.98
N VAL A 702 -8.01 -21.20 -19.21
CA VAL A 702 -7.86 -21.20 -17.75
C VAL A 702 -6.43 -20.84 -17.33
N PHE A 703 -5.40 -21.19 -18.13
CA PHE A 703 -4.01 -20.74 -17.87
C PHE A 703 -3.86 -19.21 -17.86
N LEU A 704 -4.56 -18.51 -18.74
CA LEU A 704 -4.56 -17.05 -18.77
C LEU A 704 -5.29 -16.43 -17.57
N LEU A 705 -6.15 -17.19 -16.87
CA LEU A 705 -6.77 -16.76 -15.61
C LEU A 705 -5.87 -17.02 -14.41
N LEU A 706 -5.00 -18.05 -14.50
CA LEU A 706 -4.01 -18.33 -13.47
C LEU A 706 -2.91 -17.29 -13.40
N VAL A 707 -2.52 -16.68 -14.53
CA VAL A 707 -1.48 -15.62 -14.54
C VAL A 707 -1.88 -14.39 -13.71
N PRO A 708 -3.10 -13.83 -13.83
CA PRO A 708 -3.62 -12.79 -12.94
C PRO A 708 -3.75 -13.27 -11.50
N ILE A 709 -4.24 -14.49 -11.26
CA ILE A 709 -4.26 -15.07 -9.91
C ILE A 709 -2.86 -15.06 -9.31
N GLN A 710 -1.86 -15.41 -10.10
CA GLN A 710 -0.46 -15.42 -9.72
C GLN A 710 0.11 -14.04 -9.45
N GLN A 711 -0.11 -13.09 -10.36
CA GLN A 711 0.52 -11.78 -10.32
C GLN A 711 -0.20 -10.80 -9.39
N THR A 712 -1.51 -10.98 -9.21
CA THR A 712 -2.39 -9.99 -8.58
C THR A 712 -3.03 -10.49 -7.29
N PHE A 713 -3.38 -11.77 -7.19
CA PHE A 713 -4.19 -12.28 -6.09
C PHE A 713 -3.42 -13.15 -5.10
N CYS A 714 -2.31 -13.79 -5.47
CA CYS A 714 -1.54 -14.62 -4.56
C CYS A 714 -0.66 -13.76 -3.63
N PRO A 715 -0.66 -13.99 -2.31
CA PRO A 715 -1.13 -15.21 -1.61
C PRO A 715 -2.63 -15.32 -1.23
N HIS A 716 -3.50 -14.37 -1.53
CA HIS A 716 -4.76 -14.15 -0.78
C HIS A 716 -6.03 -14.30 -1.62
N VAL A 717 -6.09 -15.33 -2.45
CA VAL A 717 -7.33 -15.69 -3.13
C VAL A 717 -8.34 -16.22 -2.10
N SER A 718 -9.59 -15.75 -2.13
CA SER A 718 -10.61 -16.24 -1.19
C SER A 718 -10.85 -17.74 -1.38
N THR A 719 -10.97 -18.48 -0.28
CA THR A 719 -11.23 -19.93 -0.31
C THR A 719 -12.57 -20.23 -0.97
N GLU A 720 -13.56 -19.34 -0.82
CA GLU A 720 -14.86 -19.41 -1.49
C GLU A 720 -14.69 -19.38 -3.02
N PHE A 721 -14.00 -18.36 -3.56
CA PHE A 721 -13.72 -18.30 -4.99
C PHE A 721 -12.90 -19.48 -5.45
N MET A 722 -11.88 -19.88 -4.71
CA MET A 722 -11.04 -21.02 -5.07
C MET A 722 -11.81 -22.32 -5.07
N SER A 723 -12.74 -22.51 -4.13
CA SER A 723 -13.62 -23.68 -4.07
C SER A 723 -14.49 -23.73 -5.32
N TRP A 724 -15.15 -22.62 -5.64
CA TRP A 724 -15.93 -22.47 -6.86
C TRP A 724 -15.09 -22.71 -8.12
N PHE A 725 -13.91 -22.09 -8.21
CA PHE A 725 -13.01 -22.16 -9.36
C PHE A 725 -12.47 -23.57 -9.59
N ILE A 726 -12.05 -24.26 -8.53
CA ILE A 726 -11.59 -25.64 -8.58
C ILE A 726 -12.72 -26.56 -9.06
N ASN A 727 -13.90 -26.44 -8.45
CA ASN A 727 -15.05 -27.26 -8.81
C ASN A 727 -15.46 -27.05 -10.29
N LYS A 728 -15.49 -25.79 -10.75
CA LYS A 728 -15.91 -25.45 -12.10
C LYS A 728 -14.90 -25.89 -13.16
N PHE A 729 -13.61 -25.63 -12.95
CA PHE A 729 -12.58 -25.75 -13.99
C PHE A 729 -11.69 -26.98 -13.88
N PHE A 730 -11.59 -27.64 -12.72
CA PHE A 730 -10.64 -28.74 -12.52
C PHE A 730 -11.31 -30.07 -12.17
N VAL A 731 -12.40 -30.05 -11.40
CA VAL A 731 -13.13 -31.29 -11.09
C VAL A 731 -13.86 -31.81 -12.34
N LYS A 732 -14.53 -30.92 -13.07
CA LYS A 732 -15.30 -31.29 -14.28
C LYS A 732 -14.48 -31.41 -15.56
N ASN A 733 -13.22 -30.97 -15.56
CA ASN A 733 -12.38 -30.91 -16.76
C ASN A 733 -11.19 -31.88 -16.64
N GLN A 734 -10.93 -32.71 -17.65
CA GLN A 734 -9.90 -33.75 -17.61
C GLN A 734 -8.50 -33.28 -18.06
N ASN A 735 -8.29 -31.98 -18.31
CA ASN A 735 -7.00 -31.47 -18.80
C ASN A 735 -5.87 -31.57 -17.74
N PHE A 736 -5.01 -32.57 -17.88
CA PHE A 736 -3.91 -32.88 -16.95
C PHE A 736 -2.83 -31.79 -16.85
N PRO A 737 -2.26 -31.26 -17.96
CA PRO A 737 -1.28 -30.16 -17.87
C PRO A 737 -1.77 -28.95 -17.09
N LEU A 738 -3.06 -28.62 -17.21
CA LEU A 738 -3.68 -27.52 -16.49
C LEU A 738 -3.70 -27.75 -14.97
N LYS A 739 -4.07 -28.97 -14.53
CA LYS A 739 -4.09 -29.37 -13.12
C LYS A 739 -2.71 -29.28 -12.47
N MET A 740 -1.70 -29.83 -13.14
CA MET A 740 -0.32 -29.81 -12.62
C MET A 740 0.22 -28.38 -12.55
N GLY A 741 -0.01 -27.57 -13.58
CA GLY A 741 0.38 -26.15 -13.58
C GLY A 741 -0.26 -25.37 -12.43
N PHE A 742 -1.55 -25.62 -12.17
CA PHE A 742 -2.32 -25.01 -11.09
C PHE A 742 -1.80 -25.37 -9.69
N ILE A 743 -1.60 -26.65 -9.39
CA ILE A 743 -1.12 -27.08 -8.07
C ILE A 743 0.33 -26.63 -7.86
N ARG A 744 1.18 -26.83 -8.87
CA ARG A 744 2.60 -26.40 -8.83
C ARG A 744 2.73 -24.92 -8.52
N PHE A 745 1.83 -24.11 -9.06
CA PHE A 745 1.76 -22.69 -8.77
C PHE A 745 1.58 -22.42 -7.26
N PHE A 746 0.52 -22.93 -6.62
CA PHE A 746 0.27 -22.68 -5.21
C PHE A 746 1.32 -23.26 -4.27
N VAL A 747 1.91 -24.41 -4.63
CA VAL A 747 3.06 -24.99 -3.92
C VAL A 747 4.28 -24.06 -4.02
N SER A 748 4.54 -23.50 -5.20
CA SER A 748 5.69 -22.62 -5.44
C SER A 748 5.57 -21.28 -4.69
N THR A 749 4.34 -20.78 -4.51
CA THR A 749 4.06 -19.53 -3.80
C THR A 749 3.83 -19.70 -2.30
N GLY A 750 3.79 -20.93 -1.78
CA GLY A 750 3.52 -21.17 -0.37
C GLY A 750 2.07 -20.89 0.05
N ASN A 751 1.10 -20.99 -0.87
CA ASN A 751 -0.30 -20.70 -0.56
C ASN A 751 -0.97 -21.89 0.14
N ILE A 752 -0.72 -22.02 1.43
CA ILE A 752 -1.21 -23.14 2.24
C ILE A 752 -2.74 -23.21 2.30
N ASN A 753 -3.44 -22.07 2.26
CA ASN A 753 -4.91 -22.05 2.33
C ASN A 753 -5.55 -22.76 1.15
N VAL A 754 -5.04 -22.53 -0.06
CA VAL A 754 -5.52 -23.21 -1.26
C VAL A 754 -5.13 -24.69 -1.25
N ILE A 755 -3.89 -25.02 -0.83
CA ILE A 755 -3.46 -26.41 -0.74
C ILE A 755 -4.31 -27.19 0.28
N ARG A 756 -4.61 -26.60 1.45
CA ARG A 756 -5.53 -27.17 2.45
C ARG A 756 -6.93 -27.32 1.89
N LEU A 757 -7.46 -26.32 1.17
CA LEU A 757 -8.75 -26.42 0.52
C LEU A 757 -8.81 -27.60 -0.47
N ILE A 758 -7.75 -27.77 -1.28
CA ILE A 758 -7.64 -28.91 -2.19
C ILE A 758 -7.58 -30.21 -1.38
N HIS A 759 -6.73 -30.30 -0.36
CA HIS A 759 -6.61 -31.49 0.49
C HIS A 759 -7.93 -31.90 1.15
N LEU A 760 -8.72 -30.93 1.62
CA LEU A 760 -9.95 -31.20 2.36
C LEU A 760 -11.16 -31.44 1.45
N LYS A 761 -11.36 -30.61 0.42
CA LYS A 761 -12.58 -30.64 -0.42
C LYS A 761 -12.36 -31.24 -1.82
N PHE A 762 -11.13 -31.28 -2.30
CA PHE A 762 -10.79 -31.68 -3.68
C PHE A 762 -9.59 -32.63 -3.73
N ASN A 763 -9.47 -33.53 -2.75
CA ASN A 763 -8.34 -34.48 -2.62
C ASN A 763 -8.16 -35.36 -3.87
N VAL A 764 -9.21 -35.51 -4.66
CA VAL A 764 -9.21 -36.13 -5.98
C VAL A 764 -8.14 -35.54 -6.90
N LEU A 765 -7.81 -34.25 -6.77
CA LEU A 765 -6.75 -33.59 -7.53
C LEU A 765 -5.34 -34.05 -7.13
N PHE A 766 -5.17 -34.64 -5.96
CA PHE A 766 -3.92 -35.29 -5.54
C PHE A 766 -3.93 -36.80 -5.76
N SER A 767 -5.03 -37.37 -6.26
CA SER A 767 -5.17 -38.82 -6.41
C SER A 767 -4.32 -39.35 -7.56
N ARG A 768 -3.64 -40.45 -7.28
CA ARG A 768 -2.71 -41.11 -8.21
C ARG A 768 -3.45 -41.72 -9.41
N SER A 769 -2.89 -41.54 -10.61
CA SER A 769 -3.31 -42.33 -11.77
C SER A 769 -2.89 -43.80 -11.68
N TYR A 770 -3.88 -44.69 -11.79
CA TYR A 770 -3.66 -46.09 -12.14
C TYR A 770 -4.06 -46.22 -13.61
N GLU A 771 -3.21 -46.90 -14.39
CA GLU A 771 -3.14 -46.92 -15.86
C GLU A 771 -4.42 -47.34 -16.62
N LEU A 772 -5.55 -47.54 -15.93
CA LEU A 772 -6.81 -48.01 -16.50
C LEU A 772 -8.03 -47.11 -16.21
N ASP A 773 -7.86 -46.01 -15.46
CA ASP A 773 -8.97 -45.09 -15.16
C ASP A 773 -8.73 -43.76 -15.89
N GLU A 774 -9.50 -43.53 -16.97
CA GLU A 774 -9.51 -42.26 -17.73
C GLU A 774 -9.82 -41.04 -16.85
N ASN A 775 -10.35 -41.29 -15.65
CA ASN A 775 -10.65 -40.30 -14.63
C ASN A 775 -9.52 -40.09 -13.63
N SER A 776 -8.28 -40.48 -13.91
CA SER A 776 -7.20 -40.37 -12.92
C SER A 776 -6.24 -39.21 -13.19
N TYR A 777 -5.78 -38.54 -12.11
CA TYR A 777 -5.56 -37.08 -12.15
C TYR A 777 -4.11 -36.59 -12.05
N LEU A 778 -3.20 -37.28 -11.35
CA LEU A 778 -1.77 -36.95 -11.31
C LEU A 778 -0.88 -38.20 -11.38
N GLU A 779 0.16 -38.16 -12.23
CA GLU A 779 1.22 -39.18 -12.23
C GLU A 779 2.03 -39.10 -10.93
N LEU A 780 2.50 -40.25 -10.43
CA LEU A 780 3.34 -40.31 -9.22
C LEU A 780 4.59 -39.42 -9.34
N LYS A 781 5.16 -39.33 -10.53
CA LYS A 781 6.31 -38.47 -10.82
C LYS A 781 5.97 -36.99 -10.57
N ALA A 782 4.82 -36.53 -11.05
CA ALA A 782 4.34 -35.15 -10.83
C ALA A 782 4.08 -34.86 -9.34
N LEU A 783 3.46 -35.79 -8.60
CA LEU A 783 3.26 -35.64 -7.16
C LEU A 783 4.59 -35.51 -6.41
N LYS A 784 5.59 -36.35 -6.74
CA LYS A 784 6.94 -36.24 -6.16
C LYS A 784 7.58 -34.88 -6.49
N GLU A 785 7.43 -34.39 -7.72
CA GLU A 785 7.91 -33.06 -8.11
C GLU A 785 7.31 -31.94 -7.26
N LEU A 786 6.01 -32.01 -6.94
CA LEU A 786 5.35 -31.04 -6.06
C LEU A 786 5.90 -31.10 -4.62
N VAL A 787 6.11 -32.30 -4.08
CA VAL A 787 6.67 -32.45 -2.73
C VAL A 787 8.09 -31.89 -2.66
N PHE A 788 8.93 -32.19 -3.64
CA PHE A 788 10.29 -31.63 -3.70
C PHE A 788 10.30 -30.13 -3.94
N LEU A 789 9.30 -29.59 -4.65
CA LEU A 789 9.13 -28.15 -4.79
C LEU A 789 8.78 -27.50 -3.45
N ALA A 790 7.87 -28.10 -2.67
CA ALA A 790 7.54 -27.63 -1.33
C ALA A 790 8.78 -27.64 -0.41
N LEU A 791 9.57 -28.71 -0.44
CA LEU A 791 10.86 -28.80 0.27
C LEU A 791 11.84 -27.70 -0.16
N LYS A 792 12.03 -27.49 -1.46
CA LYS A 792 12.93 -26.46 -2.00
C LYS A 792 12.55 -25.03 -1.62
N LYS A 793 11.25 -24.80 -1.38
CA LYS A 793 10.70 -23.51 -0.98
C LYS A 793 10.53 -23.36 0.53
N ASP A 794 10.93 -24.37 1.32
CA ASP A 794 10.77 -24.41 2.78
C ASP A 794 9.30 -24.28 3.24
N ASN A 795 8.36 -24.76 2.42
CA ASN A 795 6.92 -24.73 2.72
C ASN A 795 6.50 -25.98 3.50
N PHE A 796 6.86 -26.07 4.79
CA PHE A 796 6.70 -27.27 5.62
C PHE A 796 5.27 -27.83 5.68
N GLU A 797 4.26 -27.00 5.90
CA GLU A 797 2.88 -27.47 6.01
C GLU A 797 2.36 -28.03 4.66
N ILE A 798 2.77 -27.42 3.54
CA ILE A 798 2.44 -27.93 2.20
C ILE A 798 3.14 -29.26 1.96
N PHE A 799 4.41 -29.38 2.38
CA PHE A 799 5.15 -30.64 2.32
C PHE A 799 4.45 -31.76 3.09
N GLN A 800 4.00 -31.49 4.33
CA GLN A 800 3.27 -32.45 5.15
C GLN A 800 1.97 -32.93 4.49
N ILE A 801 1.22 -32.03 3.87
CA ILE A 801 0.00 -32.40 3.13
C ILE A 801 0.35 -33.28 1.95
N LEU A 802 1.31 -32.86 1.11
CA LEU A 802 1.59 -33.56 -0.15
C LEU A 802 2.26 -34.93 0.05
N VAL A 803 3.06 -35.12 1.10
CA VAL A 803 3.70 -36.43 1.36
C VAL A 803 2.70 -37.54 1.69
N GLN A 804 1.49 -37.18 2.15
CA GLN A 804 0.40 -38.15 2.35
C GLN A 804 -0.07 -38.78 1.03
N TYR A 805 0.14 -38.09 -0.10
CA TYR A 805 -0.29 -38.51 -1.44
C TYR A 805 0.86 -39.10 -2.28
N ALA A 806 2.11 -38.82 -1.90
CA ALA A 806 3.29 -39.28 -2.62
C ALA A 806 4.11 -40.23 -1.76
N ASN A 807 4.25 -41.49 -2.20
CA ASN A 807 5.20 -42.41 -1.57
C ASN A 807 6.63 -41.94 -1.86
N ILE A 808 7.25 -41.25 -0.90
CA ILE A 808 8.64 -40.78 -0.97
C ILE A 808 9.48 -41.58 0.00
N THR A 809 10.58 -42.14 -0.50
CA THR A 809 11.54 -42.85 0.34
C THR A 809 12.40 -41.86 1.13
N LYS A 810 12.90 -42.29 2.31
CA LYS A 810 13.84 -41.49 3.12
C LYS A 810 15.04 -41.00 2.29
N LEU A 811 15.60 -41.88 1.46
CA LEU A 811 16.75 -41.59 0.60
C LEU A 811 16.45 -40.54 -0.47
N GLU A 812 15.25 -40.55 -1.07
CA GLU A 812 14.82 -39.50 -2.00
C GLU A 812 14.69 -38.13 -1.31
N CYS A 813 14.11 -38.12 -0.10
CA CYS A 813 13.97 -36.91 0.70
C CYS A 813 15.35 -36.34 1.10
N GLU A 814 16.24 -37.18 1.62
CA GLU A 814 17.61 -36.82 1.99
C GLU A 814 18.41 -36.28 0.80
N LYS A 815 18.26 -36.88 -0.39
CA LYS A 815 18.95 -36.43 -1.61
C LYS A 815 18.53 -35.01 -2.01
N GLU A 816 17.26 -34.66 -1.87
CA GLU A 816 16.80 -33.29 -2.16
C GLU A 816 17.15 -32.33 -1.02
N LEU A 817 17.08 -32.75 0.25
CA LEU A 817 17.49 -31.93 1.41
C LEU A 817 18.97 -31.53 1.35
N LYS A 818 19.84 -32.40 0.84
CA LYS A 818 21.27 -32.08 0.60
C LYS A 818 21.46 -30.94 -0.41
N LYS A 819 20.49 -30.73 -1.31
CA LYS A 819 20.54 -29.66 -2.33
C LYS A 819 19.90 -28.37 -1.86
N THR A 820 19.06 -28.40 -0.83
CA THR A 820 18.37 -27.22 -0.31
C THR A 820 19.24 -26.46 0.69
N LYS A 821 19.28 -25.14 0.56
CA LYS A 821 20.01 -24.24 1.50
C LYS A 821 19.23 -23.93 2.79
N PHE A 822 18.00 -24.43 2.94
CA PHE A 822 17.05 -24.01 3.99
C PHE A 822 16.93 -25.02 5.14
N SER A 823 16.66 -24.55 6.37
CA SER A 823 17.01 -25.23 7.62
C SER A 823 15.85 -25.85 8.42
N ILE A 824 14.59 -25.41 8.26
CA ILE A 824 13.50 -25.80 9.17
C ILE A 824 13.16 -27.29 9.03
N ILE A 825 13.04 -27.78 7.80
CA ILE A 825 12.67 -29.19 7.56
C ILE A 825 13.81 -30.14 7.94
N LYS A 826 15.06 -29.71 7.74
CA LYS A 826 16.25 -30.49 8.13
C LYS A 826 16.33 -30.66 9.64
N GLU A 827 15.98 -29.62 10.40
CA GLU A 827 15.98 -29.65 11.86
C GLU A 827 14.86 -30.53 12.44
N ILE A 828 13.66 -30.47 11.85
CA ILE A 828 12.52 -31.31 12.28
C ILE A 828 12.75 -32.78 11.95
N LEU A 829 13.27 -33.10 10.75
CA LEU A 829 13.58 -34.48 10.36
C LEU A 829 14.75 -35.07 11.15
N SER A 830 15.67 -34.25 11.68
CA SER A 830 16.70 -34.71 12.61
C SER A 830 16.18 -34.98 14.03
N LYS A 831 14.96 -34.53 14.36
CA LYS A 831 14.30 -34.71 15.67
C LYS A 831 13.25 -35.83 15.65
N THR A 832 12.94 -36.38 14.48
CA THR A 832 11.97 -37.48 14.29
C THR A 832 12.73 -38.72 13.83
N ASP A 833 13.39 -39.38 14.79
CA ASP A 833 13.84 -40.76 14.66
C ASP A 833 12.72 -41.74 15.08
#